data_AF-D7GQR3-F1
#
_entry.id   AF-D7GQR3-F1
#
_cell.length_a   1.000
_cell.length_b   1.000
_cell.length_c   1.000
_cell.angle_alpha   90.00
_cell.angle_beta   90.00
_cell.angle_gamma   90.00
#
_symmetry.space_group_name_H-M   'P 1'
#
loop_
_entity.id
_entity.type
_entity.pdbx_description
1 polymer ?
#
loop_
_entity_poly.entity_id
_entity_poly.type
_entity_poly.pdbx_seq_one_letter_code
_entity_poly.pdbx_strand_id
1 'polypeptide(L)'
;MRFINDFDWKKTMQYGWRRILRALVRPFAALRLKFRRLSNPNTLVNTVVTDVQAEVKKAVSKKPESLEEYLPVGRYYAAKKLLLAILIAVILLPILYFKFVHPVVTARFLWKTIPVNTAEQYGYTGKVKLTDPETGVILYRGPLADGRITGTGTLYDYAGNILYKGQFENEMYEGRGTLFYGNGNVKYTGEFSQNQYQGKGSLYFEDETLEYEGGFAAGKYSGSGSLYDKDGTLIYEGSFEAGRYSGEGTLYGEKGMIIYEGSFVKGLYEGQGTLYRNGKKVYVGAFAGGIPQGEGKAYGNSGRADSWGTYADGEFVAGQTVLYDENGKIQYRGEVSNGQYEGKGSLYADGELIYEGDFHESLYEGSGTLYEGTEVLYKGNFLGGIYEGKGELYQDGVLLYEGEFHDGLYEGNGSLYEQEHMIYDGEWKAGKYDGEGKIYQDEKLLYEGTFAEGMKEGEGTLYDPETESVVYEGSFLKDLYDGTGILYDPAAGAILYEGNFSKGIYDGDGRLYDPVTQNLIYEGTFLRGKREGSGKEYDPETKALVYEGGFREDVHDGDGTEYDKNGAKTYEGRFQLGSYSGSGVLYDAATGKVLAEGEFRNGVLLTPKAELDAAKNPTEPETAAKEPETETAAAESESAPETAAEAGNTAKENETAAESTAAQIPGRTKRTGIGPGYED
;
A
#
# COMPACT_ATOMS: atom_id res chain seq x y z
N MET A 1 -45.95 -44.69 -5.11
CA MET A 1 -46.37 -43.87 -3.94
C MET A 1 -47.32 -44.65 -3.05
N ARG A 2 -47.37 -44.35 -1.74
CA ARG A 2 -48.55 -44.65 -0.91
C ARG A 2 -49.57 -43.53 -1.11
N PHE A 3 -50.82 -43.90 -1.31
CA PHE A 3 -51.98 -43.02 -1.23
C PHE A 3 -51.93 -42.16 0.04
N ILE A 4 -52.03 -40.84 -0.09
CA ILE A 4 -52.34 -39.91 0.99
C ILE A 4 -53.32 -38.88 0.45
N ASN A 5 -54.61 -39.14 0.71
CA ASN A 5 -55.55 -38.17 1.26
C ASN A 5 -56.82 -38.91 1.70
N ASP A 6 -56.66 -39.79 2.70
CA ASP A 6 -57.56 -39.90 3.86
C ASP A 6 -57.02 -40.96 4.83
N PHE A 7 -56.71 -40.56 6.07
CA PHE A 7 -55.99 -41.40 7.04
C PHE A 7 -56.94 -42.11 8.02
N ASP A 8 -57.59 -43.18 7.58
CA ASP A 8 -58.38 -44.07 8.46
C ASP A 8 -57.48 -45.04 9.23
N TRP A 9 -57.29 -44.76 10.52
CA TRP A 9 -56.44 -45.54 11.43
C TRP A 9 -56.94 -46.97 11.69
N LYS A 10 -58.24 -47.26 11.50
CA LYS A 10 -58.79 -48.61 11.76
C LYS A 10 -58.44 -49.60 10.65
N LYS A 11 -58.31 -49.14 9.40
CA LYS A 11 -57.92 -50.01 8.27
C LYS A 11 -56.45 -50.43 8.36
N THR A 12 -55.54 -49.55 8.78
CA THR A 12 -54.09 -49.82 8.76
C THR A 12 -53.63 -50.92 9.73
N MET A 13 -54.25 -51.08 10.90
CA MET A 13 -53.94 -52.19 11.83
C MET A 13 -54.26 -53.58 11.25
N GLN A 14 -55.38 -53.75 10.54
CA GLN A 14 -55.73 -55.05 9.92
C GLN A 14 -54.71 -55.49 8.85
N TYR A 15 -54.12 -54.55 8.10
CA TYR A 15 -53.06 -54.87 7.13
C TYR A 15 -51.72 -55.22 7.80
N GLY A 16 -51.44 -54.70 9.01
CA GLY A 16 -50.28 -55.05 9.82
C GLY A 16 -50.30 -56.52 10.28
N TRP A 17 -51.44 -56.98 10.83
CA TRP A 17 -51.59 -58.37 11.29
C TRP A 17 -51.45 -59.39 10.14
N ARG A 18 -52.01 -59.06 8.97
CA ARG A 18 -51.83 -59.82 7.71
C ARG A 18 -50.40 -59.78 7.16
N ARG A 19 -49.51 -58.94 7.70
CA ARG A 19 -48.07 -58.88 7.36
C ARG A 19 -47.24 -59.81 8.25
N ILE A 20 -47.62 -59.97 9.53
CA ILE A 20 -47.01 -60.93 10.48
C ILE A 20 -47.36 -62.38 10.08
N LEU A 21 -48.62 -62.65 9.71
CA LEU A 21 -49.02 -63.93 9.11
C LEU A 21 -48.23 -64.25 7.82
N ARG A 22 -47.83 -63.24 7.04
CA ARG A 22 -46.96 -63.40 5.86
C ARG A 22 -45.50 -63.76 6.19
N ALA A 23 -45.03 -63.51 7.42
CA ALA A 23 -43.73 -64.00 7.89
C ALA A 23 -43.79 -65.46 8.35
N LEU A 24 -44.84 -65.84 9.10
CA LEU A 24 -45.03 -67.21 9.62
C LEU A 24 -45.30 -68.27 8.53
N VAL A 25 -45.82 -67.87 7.36
CA VAL A 25 -46.10 -68.79 6.24
C VAL A 25 -44.91 -68.95 5.27
N ARG A 26 -43.81 -68.17 5.43
CA ARG A 26 -42.59 -68.32 4.60
C ARG A 26 -41.98 -69.74 4.59
N PRO A 27 -41.93 -70.50 5.70
CA PRO A 27 -41.45 -71.90 5.68
C PRO A 27 -42.31 -72.81 4.80
N PHE A 28 -43.62 -72.54 4.72
CA PHE A 28 -44.56 -73.30 3.89
C PHE A 28 -44.58 -72.85 2.42
N ALA A 29 -44.22 -71.59 2.13
CA ALA A 29 -43.94 -71.13 0.77
C ALA A 29 -42.73 -71.87 0.17
N ALA A 30 -41.71 -72.22 0.97
CA ALA A 30 -40.60 -73.07 0.54
C ALA A 30 -41.06 -74.51 0.19
N LEU A 31 -42.09 -75.04 0.86
CA LEU A 31 -42.73 -76.31 0.49
C LEU A 31 -43.44 -76.20 -0.87
N ARG A 32 -44.14 -75.09 -1.13
CA ARG A 32 -44.78 -74.81 -2.43
C ARG A 32 -43.74 -74.67 -3.56
N LEU A 33 -42.55 -74.15 -3.26
CA LEU A 33 -41.41 -74.12 -4.19
C LEU A 33 -40.76 -75.50 -4.40
N LYS A 34 -40.77 -76.38 -3.39
CA LYS A 34 -40.43 -77.80 -3.54
C LYS A 34 -41.42 -78.51 -4.48
N PHE A 35 -42.71 -78.19 -4.39
CA PHE A 35 -43.73 -78.68 -5.35
C PHE A 35 -43.56 -78.08 -6.75
N ARG A 36 -43.14 -76.82 -6.88
CA ARG A 36 -42.86 -76.17 -8.17
C ARG A 36 -41.57 -76.69 -8.85
N ARG A 37 -40.70 -77.44 -8.15
CA ARG A 37 -39.62 -78.22 -8.77
C ARG A 37 -40.08 -79.53 -9.43
N LEU A 38 -41.34 -79.96 -9.23
CA LEU A 38 -41.97 -81.04 -10.00
C LEU A 38 -42.67 -80.54 -11.27
N SER A 39 -42.80 -79.23 -11.46
CA SER A 39 -43.43 -78.60 -12.63
C SER A 39 -42.42 -77.86 -13.51
N ASN A 40 -41.25 -78.46 -13.75
CA ASN A 40 -40.32 -77.97 -14.76
C ASN A 40 -40.79 -78.48 -16.13
N PRO A 41 -41.10 -77.62 -17.13
CA PRO A 41 -41.65 -78.08 -18.40
C PRO A 41 -40.78 -79.15 -19.06
N ASN A 42 -39.46 -79.02 -18.98
CA ASN A 42 -38.53 -80.00 -19.54
C ASN A 42 -38.51 -81.33 -18.78
N THR A 43 -38.79 -81.37 -17.47
CA THR A 43 -38.90 -82.65 -16.75
C THR A 43 -40.26 -83.29 -16.96
N LEU A 44 -41.34 -82.51 -17.02
CA LEU A 44 -42.70 -83.03 -17.18
C LEU A 44 -42.97 -83.47 -18.62
N VAL A 45 -42.43 -82.74 -19.61
CA VAL A 45 -42.29 -83.23 -20.98
C VAL A 45 -41.42 -84.49 -20.98
N ASN A 46 -40.25 -84.51 -20.33
CA ASN A 46 -39.44 -85.74 -20.33
C ASN A 46 -40.11 -86.93 -19.65
N THR A 47 -40.83 -86.82 -18.52
CA THR A 47 -41.54 -87.99 -17.93
C THR A 47 -42.72 -88.43 -18.77
N VAL A 48 -43.56 -87.51 -19.24
CA VAL A 48 -44.69 -87.88 -20.11
C VAL A 48 -44.17 -88.43 -21.46
N VAL A 49 -43.07 -87.90 -22.00
CA VAL A 49 -42.43 -88.44 -23.20
C VAL A 49 -41.74 -89.77 -22.92
N THR A 50 -41.09 -90.01 -21.77
CA THR A 50 -40.50 -91.33 -21.47
C THR A 50 -41.57 -92.38 -21.22
N ASP A 51 -42.67 -92.04 -20.55
CA ASP A 51 -43.76 -92.98 -20.27
C ASP A 51 -44.55 -93.27 -21.56
N VAL A 52 -44.85 -92.25 -22.38
CA VAL A 52 -45.44 -92.45 -23.71
C VAL A 52 -44.47 -93.17 -24.64
N GLN A 53 -43.16 -92.88 -24.62
CA GLN A 53 -42.17 -93.64 -25.40
C GLN A 53 -42.06 -95.08 -24.91
N ALA A 54 -42.11 -95.35 -23.60
CA ALA A 54 -42.09 -96.70 -23.06
C ALA A 54 -43.33 -97.48 -23.50
N GLU A 55 -44.52 -96.90 -23.38
CA GLU A 55 -45.76 -97.59 -23.73
C GLU A 55 -45.97 -97.70 -25.26
N VAL A 56 -45.55 -96.70 -26.05
CA VAL A 56 -45.49 -96.80 -27.52
C VAL A 56 -44.44 -97.83 -27.94
N LYS A 57 -43.24 -97.85 -27.34
CA LYS A 57 -42.22 -98.86 -27.62
C LYS A 57 -42.75 -100.25 -27.30
N LYS A 58 -43.46 -100.44 -26.20
CA LYS A 58 -44.12 -101.69 -25.80
C LYS A 58 -45.27 -102.10 -26.73
N ALA A 59 -46.01 -101.13 -27.28
CA ALA A 59 -47.06 -101.35 -28.28
C ALA A 59 -46.53 -101.66 -29.70
N VAL A 60 -45.30 -101.21 -30.02
CA VAL A 60 -44.69 -101.30 -31.36
C VAL A 60 -43.54 -102.33 -31.43
N SER A 61 -42.96 -102.76 -30.31
CA SER A 61 -41.77 -103.64 -30.28
C SER A 61 -42.01 -105.07 -30.75
N LYS A 62 -43.26 -105.56 -30.73
CA LYS A 62 -43.59 -106.87 -31.29
C LYS A 62 -44.08 -106.67 -32.73
N LYS A 63 -43.28 -107.14 -33.69
CA LYS A 63 -43.61 -107.11 -35.12
C LYS A 63 -44.93 -107.88 -35.33
N PRO A 64 -45.89 -107.39 -36.13
CA PRO A 64 -47.13 -108.15 -36.37
C PRO A 64 -46.82 -109.40 -37.20
N GLU A 65 -47.22 -110.57 -36.72
CA GLU A 65 -46.87 -111.88 -37.31
C GLU A 65 -47.99 -112.44 -38.21
N SER A 66 -49.16 -111.77 -38.30
CA SER A 66 -50.29 -112.18 -39.14
C SER A 66 -50.89 -111.02 -39.95
N LEU A 67 -51.52 -111.34 -41.09
CA LEU A 67 -52.15 -110.34 -41.96
C LEU A 67 -53.35 -109.63 -41.30
N GLU A 68 -54.02 -110.30 -40.37
CA GLU A 68 -55.20 -109.77 -39.64
C GLU A 68 -54.84 -108.63 -38.67
N GLU A 69 -53.57 -108.48 -38.27
CA GLU A 69 -53.12 -107.34 -37.47
C GLU A 69 -52.89 -106.05 -38.31
N TYR A 70 -53.05 -106.12 -39.63
CA TYR A 70 -53.00 -104.98 -40.53
C TYR A 70 -54.39 -104.51 -40.96
N LEU A 71 -54.48 -103.24 -41.35
CA LEU A 71 -55.60 -102.68 -42.10
C LEU A 71 -55.11 -102.29 -43.50
N PRO A 72 -55.83 -102.66 -44.57
CA PRO A 72 -55.55 -102.15 -45.91
C PRO A 72 -55.92 -100.65 -45.95
N VAL A 73 -54.93 -99.81 -46.26
CA VAL A 73 -55.06 -98.36 -46.43
C VAL A 73 -54.60 -98.02 -47.84
N GLY A 74 -55.56 -97.99 -48.78
CA GLY A 74 -55.27 -97.81 -50.21
C GLY A 74 -54.44 -98.98 -50.77
N ARG A 75 -53.20 -98.70 -51.18
CA ARG A 75 -52.27 -99.70 -51.74
C ARG A 75 -51.33 -100.32 -50.71
N TYR A 76 -51.43 -99.94 -49.44
CA TYR A 76 -50.49 -100.34 -48.39
C TYR A 76 -51.21 -101.01 -47.21
N TYR A 77 -50.48 -101.80 -46.44
CA TYR A 77 -50.97 -102.40 -45.19
C TYR A 77 -50.37 -101.65 -44.00
N ALA A 78 -51.23 -100.99 -43.22
CA ALA A 78 -50.83 -100.27 -42.00
C ALA A 78 -51.14 -101.12 -40.76
N ALA A 79 -50.17 -101.31 -39.88
CA ALA A 79 -50.36 -102.10 -38.66
C ALA A 79 -51.38 -101.41 -37.73
N LYS A 80 -52.38 -102.15 -37.23
CA LYS A 80 -53.44 -101.61 -36.35
C LYS A 80 -52.88 -100.92 -35.11
N LYS A 81 -51.80 -101.46 -34.53
CA LYS A 81 -51.09 -100.89 -33.37
C LYS A 81 -50.38 -99.56 -33.69
N LEU A 82 -49.85 -99.39 -34.91
CA LEU A 82 -49.26 -98.12 -35.36
C LEU A 82 -50.34 -97.06 -35.56
N LEU A 83 -51.46 -97.43 -36.19
CA LEU A 83 -52.61 -96.54 -36.38
C LEU A 83 -53.21 -96.09 -35.03
N LEU A 84 -53.27 -96.99 -34.04
CA LEU A 84 -53.69 -96.65 -32.68
C LEU A 84 -52.72 -95.66 -32.01
N ALA A 85 -51.40 -95.86 -32.14
CA ALA A 85 -50.40 -94.94 -31.59
C ALA A 85 -50.47 -93.55 -32.24
N ILE A 86 -50.70 -93.48 -33.57
CA ILE A 86 -50.92 -92.23 -34.30
C ILE A 86 -52.21 -91.55 -33.83
N LEU A 87 -53.31 -92.29 -33.67
CA LEU A 87 -54.59 -91.77 -33.17
C LEU A 87 -54.44 -91.17 -31.76
N ILE A 88 -53.73 -91.87 -30.86
CA ILE A 88 -53.43 -91.40 -29.52
C ILE A 88 -52.61 -90.09 -29.59
N ALA A 89 -51.58 -90.02 -30.43
CA ALA A 89 -50.77 -88.81 -30.60
C ALA A 89 -51.58 -87.62 -31.16
N VAL A 90 -52.47 -87.86 -32.13
CA VAL A 90 -53.36 -86.85 -32.71
C VAL A 90 -54.35 -86.28 -31.69
N ILE A 91 -54.73 -87.05 -30.65
CA ILE A 91 -55.57 -86.57 -29.54
C ILE A 91 -54.73 -85.88 -28.45
N LEU A 92 -53.57 -86.45 -28.08
CA LEU A 92 -52.75 -85.94 -26.98
C LEU A 92 -52.01 -84.64 -27.31
N LEU A 93 -51.48 -84.48 -28.54
CA LEU A 93 -50.68 -83.31 -28.90
C LEU A 93 -51.50 -82.00 -28.86
N PRO A 94 -52.74 -81.91 -29.37
CA PRO A 94 -53.58 -80.73 -29.17
C PRO A 94 -53.89 -80.45 -27.70
N ILE A 95 -54.16 -81.47 -26.88
CA ILE A 95 -54.43 -81.30 -25.45
C ILE A 95 -53.19 -80.74 -24.72
N LEU A 96 -52.00 -81.28 -24.99
CA LEU A 96 -50.73 -80.79 -24.47
C LEU A 96 -50.45 -79.34 -24.93
N TYR A 97 -50.70 -79.05 -26.21
CA TYR A 97 -50.58 -77.69 -26.76
C TYR A 97 -51.51 -76.72 -26.02
N PHE A 98 -52.83 -76.99 -25.97
CA PHE A 98 -53.80 -76.08 -25.35
C PHE A 98 -53.63 -75.94 -23.83
N LYS A 99 -53.13 -76.96 -23.14
CA LYS A 99 -52.93 -76.94 -21.69
C LYS A 99 -51.62 -76.27 -21.24
N PHE A 100 -50.54 -76.37 -22.03
CA PHE A 100 -49.21 -75.94 -21.60
C PHE A 100 -48.53 -74.91 -22.51
N VAL A 101 -48.75 -74.97 -23.83
CA VAL A 101 -48.09 -74.08 -24.80
C VAL A 101 -48.96 -72.87 -25.11
N HIS A 102 -50.22 -73.08 -25.43
CA HIS A 102 -51.18 -72.05 -25.80
C HIS A 102 -51.31 -70.95 -24.74
N PRO A 103 -51.40 -71.22 -23.42
CA PRO A 103 -51.50 -70.16 -22.41
C PRO A 103 -50.26 -69.27 -22.34
N VAL A 104 -49.07 -69.84 -22.60
CA VAL A 104 -47.80 -69.09 -22.61
C VAL A 104 -47.69 -68.24 -23.88
N VAL A 105 -48.14 -68.78 -25.03
CA VAL A 105 -48.17 -68.05 -26.31
C VAL A 105 -49.20 -66.91 -26.25
N THR A 106 -50.41 -67.16 -25.79
CA THR A 106 -51.45 -66.11 -25.68
C THR A 106 -51.06 -65.05 -24.66
N ALA A 107 -50.50 -65.40 -23.50
CA ALA A 107 -50.03 -64.41 -22.53
C ALA A 107 -48.85 -63.54 -23.04
N ARG A 108 -48.03 -64.06 -23.97
CA ARG A 108 -46.88 -63.33 -24.56
C ARG A 108 -47.27 -62.41 -25.72
N PHE A 109 -48.30 -62.78 -26.49
CA PHE A 109 -48.66 -62.09 -27.74
C PHE A 109 -50.05 -61.41 -27.74
N LEU A 110 -51.02 -61.88 -26.96
CA LEU A 110 -52.35 -61.30 -26.83
C LEU A 110 -52.49 -60.50 -25.52
N TRP A 111 -53.43 -59.56 -25.51
CA TRP A 111 -53.75 -58.75 -24.34
C TRP A 111 -54.87 -59.41 -23.53
N LYS A 112 -54.68 -59.66 -22.24
CA LYS A 112 -55.77 -60.05 -21.31
C LYS A 112 -56.28 -58.84 -20.53
N THR A 113 -57.59 -58.60 -20.50
CA THR A 113 -58.20 -57.62 -19.58
C THR A 113 -58.42 -58.26 -18.21
N ILE A 114 -58.01 -57.60 -17.12
CA ILE A 114 -58.16 -58.09 -15.74
C ILE A 114 -58.49 -56.89 -14.82
N PRO A 115 -59.56 -56.91 -14.01
CA PRO A 115 -59.78 -55.86 -13.02
C PRO A 115 -58.72 -55.91 -11.91
N VAL A 116 -58.24 -54.75 -11.46
CA VAL A 116 -57.19 -54.66 -10.43
C VAL A 116 -57.61 -55.31 -9.10
N ASN A 117 -56.63 -55.82 -8.34
CA ASN A 117 -56.80 -56.45 -7.03
C ASN A 117 -57.65 -57.75 -7.02
N THR A 118 -58.00 -58.29 -8.20
CA THR A 118 -58.74 -59.56 -8.30
C THR A 118 -57.84 -60.79 -8.14
N ALA A 119 -58.44 -61.92 -7.78
CA ALA A 119 -57.76 -63.23 -7.72
C ALA A 119 -57.05 -63.60 -9.04
N GLU A 120 -57.55 -63.10 -10.17
CA GLU A 120 -57.00 -63.35 -11.51
C GLU A 120 -55.68 -62.62 -11.81
N GLN A 121 -55.40 -61.52 -11.11
CA GLN A 121 -54.14 -60.77 -11.26
C GLN A 121 -52.99 -61.54 -10.57
N TYR A 122 -53.23 -62.16 -9.42
CA TYR A 122 -52.18 -62.80 -8.62
C TYR A 122 -51.49 -63.95 -9.37
N GLY A 123 -50.17 -63.85 -9.53
CA GLY A 123 -49.38 -64.85 -10.26
C GLY A 123 -49.47 -64.76 -11.78
N TYR A 124 -50.28 -63.85 -12.34
CA TYR A 124 -50.36 -63.68 -13.80
C TYR A 124 -49.05 -63.15 -14.37
N THR A 125 -48.62 -63.72 -15.49
CA THR A 125 -47.41 -63.29 -16.23
C THR A 125 -47.77 -63.19 -17.71
N GLY A 126 -47.62 -62.01 -18.31
CA GLY A 126 -48.07 -61.73 -19.69
C GLY A 126 -48.53 -60.28 -19.89
N LYS A 127 -48.99 -59.95 -21.10
CA LYS A 127 -49.50 -58.61 -21.44
C LYS A 127 -50.94 -58.41 -20.98
N VAL A 128 -51.19 -57.36 -20.20
CA VAL A 128 -52.52 -57.04 -19.65
C VAL A 128 -53.02 -55.66 -20.02
N LYS A 129 -54.34 -55.51 -19.97
CA LYS A 129 -55.03 -54.27 -19.64
C LYS A 129 -55.61 -54.42 -18.24
N LEU A 130 -55.04 -53.74 -17.25
CA LEU A 130 -55.66 -53.66 -15.93
C LEU A 130 -56.75 -52.60 -15.96
N THR A 131 -57.92 -52.91 -15.43
CA THR A 131 -59.06 -51.99 -15.34
C THR A 131 -59.47 -51.74 -13.90
N ASP A 132 -60.07 -50.58 -13.65
CA ASP A 132 -60.81 -50.34 -12.43
C ASP A 132 -62.03 -51.28 -12.32
N PRO A 133 -62.36 -51.84 -11.14
CA PRO A 133 -63.47 -52.79 -11.00
C PRO A 133 -64.87 -52.16 -11.05
N GLU A 134 -65.00 -50.85 -10.78
CA GLU A 134 -66.29 -50.16 -10.68
C GLU A 134 -66.66 -49.46 -12.00
N THR A 135 -65.69 -48.74 -12.58
CA THR A 135 -65.86 -47.91 -13.78
C THR A 135 -65.44 -48.62 -15.07
N GLY A 136 -64.60 -49.66 -14.98
CA GLY A 136 -64.01 -50.33 -16.14
C GLY A 136 -62.92 -49.54 -16.87
N VAL A 137 -62.56 -48.35 -16.40
CA VAL A 137 -61.47 -47.52 -16.96
C VAL A 137 -60.15 -48.29 -16.95
N ILE A 138 -59.36 -48.19 -18.03
CA ILE A 138 -58.04 -48.84 -18.10
C ILE A 138 -57.08 -48.06 -17.20
N LEU A 139 -56.54 -48.70 -16.17
CA LEU A 139 -55.55 -48.13 -15.25
C LEU A 139 -54.11 -48.48 -15.64
N TYR A 140 -53.88 -49.61 -16.31
CA TYR A 140 -52.54 -49.96 -16.80
C TYR A 140 -52.59 -50.81 -18.07
N ARG A 141 -51.63 -50.61 -18.97
CA ARG A 141 -51.43 -51.37 -20.20
C ARG A 141 -49.95 -51.75 -20.36
N GLY A 142 -49.60 -53.01 -20.09
CA GLY A 142 -48.23 -53.51 -20.25
C GLY A 142 -48.05 -54.93 -19.70
N PRO A 143 -46.81 -55.39 -19.47
CA PRO A 143 -46.53 -56.69 -18.90
C PRO A 143 -46.79 -56.77 -17.39
N LEU A 144 -47.25 -57.94 -16.93
CA LEU A 144 -47.07 -58.38 -15.54
C LEU A 144 -46.06 -59.53 -15.46
N ALA A 145 -45.41 -59.65 -14.30
CA ALA A 145 -44.74 -60.87 -13.84
C ALA A 145 -45.18 -61.19 -12.40
N ASP A 146 -45.61 -62.42 -12.16
CA ASP A 146 -46.17 -62.89 -10.87
C ASP A 146 -47.28 -61.97 -10.30
N GLY A 147 -48.04 -61.31 -11.17
CA GLY A 147 -49.11 -60.36 -10.86
C GLY A 147 -48.68 -58.90 -10.65
N ARG A 148 -47.37 -58.60 -10.73
CA ARG A 148 -46.78 -57.26 -10.55
C ARG A 148 -46.47 -56.59 -11.88
N ILE A 149 -46.65 -55.28 -11.94
CA ILE A 149 -46.31 -54.43 -13.10
C ILE A 149 -44.78 -54.46 -13.33
N THR A 150 -44.36 -54.71 -14.59
CA THR A 150 -42.95 -54.81 -14.99
C THR A 150 -42.76 -54.55 -16.48
N GLY A 151 -41.54 -54.21 -16.91
CA GLY A 151 -41.20 -53.92 -18.31
C GLY A 151 -41.89 -52.66 -18.84
N THR A 152 -41.90 -52.47 -20.16
CA THR A 152 -42.44 -51.25 -20.77
C THR A 152 -43.97 -51.26 -20.83
N GLY A 153 -44.62 -50.25 -20.24
CA GLY A 153 -46.07 -50.10 -20.25
C GLY A 153 -46.54 -48.64 -20.12
N THR A 154 -47.86 -48.47 -20.04
CA THR A 154 -48.53 -47.19 -19.82
C THR A 154 -49.46 -47.30 -18.61
N LEU A 155 -49.31 -46.42 -17.64
CA LEU A 155 -50.17 -46.24 -16.47
C LEU A 155 -51.10 -45.05 -16.72
N TYR A 156 -52.33 -45.16 -16.26
CA TYR A 156 -53.39 -44.17 -16.38
C TYR A 156 -53.98 -43.83 -15.00
N ASP A 157 -54.61 -42.67 -14.88
CA ASP A 157 -55.41 -42.32 -13.71
C ASP A 157 -56.85 -42.90 -13.79
N TYR A 158 -57.67 -42.60 -12.80
CA TYR A 158 -59.07 -43.04 -12.74
C TYR A 158 -60.00 -42.30 -13.73
N ALA A 159 -59.56 -41.19 -14.32
CA ALA A 159 -60.28 -40.51 -15.40
C ALA A 159 -59.87 -41.03 -16.80
N GLY A 160 -58.81 -41.84 -16.88
CA GLY A 160 -58.27 -42.41 -18.12
C GLY A 160 -57.16 -41.57 -18.76
N ASN A 161 -56.66 -40.52 -18.09
CA ASN A 161 -55.50 -39.75 -18.55
C ASN A 161 -54.23 -40.57 -18.34
N ILE A 162 -53.22 -40.39 -19.20
CA ILE A 162 -51.92 -41.06 -19.01
C ILE A 162 -51.19 -40.41 -17.84
N LEU A 163 -50.74 -41.21 -16.88
CA LEU A 163 -49.86 -40.75 -15.80
C LEU A 163 -48.39 -41.00 -16.12
N TYR A 164 -48.07 -42.17 -16.68
CA TYR A 164 -46.70 -42.57 -16.97
C TYR A 164 -46.63 -43.52 -18.17
N LYS A 165 -45.62 -43.36 -19.01
CA LYS A 165 -45.32 -44.24 -20.14
C LYS A 165 -43.82 -44.54 -20.14
N GLY A 166 -43.44 -45.77 -19.82
CA GLY A 166 -42.02 -46.11 -19.65
C GLY A 166 -41.80 -47.51 -19.13
N GLN A 167 -40.57 -47.75 -18.68
CA GLN A 167 -40.16 -49.00 -18.05
C GLN A 167 -40.62 -49.08 -16.58
N PHE A 168 -40.88 -50.29 -16.12
CA PHE A 168 -41.27 -50.58 -14.75
C PHE A 168 -40.47 -51.75 -14.20
N GLU A 169 -40.18 -51.71 -12.91
CA GLU A 169 -39.73 -52.89 -12.16
C GLU A 169 -40.47 -52.98 -10.82
N ASN A 170 -41.07 -54.14 -10.53
CA ASN A 170 -41.77 -54.40 -9.27
C ASN A 170 -42.80 -53.31 -8.87
N GLU A 171 -43.64 -52.89 -9.82
CA GLU A 171 -44.66 -51.84 -9.62
C GLU A 171 -44.10 -50.41 -9.42
N MET A 172 -42.79 -50.20 -9.64
CA MET A 172 -42.13 -48.90 -9.58
C MET A 172 -41.71 -48.42 -10.97
N TYR A 173 -41.64 -47.10 -11.18
CA TYR A 173 -40.98 -46.54 -12.36
C TYR A 173 -39.47 -46.79 -12.25
N GLU A 174 -38.88 -47.34 -13.32
CA GLU A 174 -37.47 -47.75 -13.38
C GLU A 174 -37.00 -47.61 -14.83
N GLY A 175 -35.75 -47.22 -15.07
CA GLY A 175 -35.24 -47.01 -16.44
C GLY A 175 -35.93 -45.84 -17.15
N ARG A 176 -36.00 -45.87 -18.49
CA ARG A 176 -36.50 -44.72 -19.27
C ARG A 176 -38.02 -44.65 -19.31
N GLY A 177 -38.55 -43.43 -19.11
CA GLY A 177 -39.97 -43.14 -19.23
C GLY A 177 -40.32 -41.66 -19.27
N THR A 178 -41.60 -41.41 -19.51
CA THR A 178 -42.22 -40.09 -19.50
C THR A 178 -43.36 -40.08 -18.49
N LEU A 179 -43.34 -39.12 -17.57
CA LEU A 179 -44.38 -38.82 -16.58
C LEU A 179 -45.18 -37.61 -17.06
N PHE A 180 -46.47 -37.57 -16.75
CA PHE A 180 -47.41 -36.54 -17.24
C PHE A 180 -48.14 -35.86 -16.08
N TYR A 181 -48.61 -34.64 -16.32
CA TYR A 181 -49.56 -33.92 -15.48
C TYR A 181 -51.00 -34.41 -15.72
N GLY A 182 -51.94 -34.05 -14.83
CA GLY A 182 -53.34 -34.47 -14.94
C GLY A 182 -54.08 -33.86 -16.15
N ASN A 183 -53.57 -32.77 -16.70
CA ASN A 183 -54.03 -32.16 -17.95
C ASN A 183 -53.51 -32.90 -19.22
N GLY A 184 -52.60 -33.87 -19.08
CA GLY A 184 -51.98 -34.61 -20.17
C GLY A 184 -50.65 -34.05 -20.67
N ASN A 185 -50.21 -32.89 -20.18
CA ASN A 185 -48.93 -32.27 -20.55
C ASN A 185 -47.75 -33.06 -19.97
N VAL A 186 -46.60 -33.02 -20.64
CA VAL A 186 -45.39 -33.71 -20.15
C VAL A 186 -44.93 -33.06 -18.84
N LYS A 187 -44.68 -33.90 -17.82
CA LYS A 187 -44.08 -33.46 -16.55
C LYS A 187 -42.58 -33.71 -16.51
N TYR A 188 -42.16 -34.91 -16.90
CA TYR A 188 -40.75 -35.31 -16.90
C TYR A 188 -40.51 -36.36 -17.97
N THR A 189 -39.37 -36.28 -18.66
CA THR A 189 -38.89 -37.33 -19.56
C THR A 189 -37.43 -37.64 -19.25
N GLY A 190 -37.09 -38.91 -19.03
CA GLY A 190 -35.74 -39.25 -18.59
C GLY A 190 -35.65 -40.64 -17.97
N GLU A 191 -34.63 -40.82 -17.14
CA GLU A 191 -34.39 -42.08 -16.41
C GLU A 191 -34.98 -42.03 -14.99
N PHE A 192 -35.46 -43.18 -14.54
CA PHE A 192 -36.06 -43.38 -13.22
C PHE A 192 -35.33 -44.49 -12.47
N SER A 193 -35.26 -44.37 -11.16
CA SER A 193 -35.01 -45.52 -10.30
C SER A 193 -35.89 -45.45 -9.05
N GLN A 194 -36.57 -46.55 -8.73
CA GLN A 194 -37.47 -46.67 -7.58
C GLN A 194 -38.52 -45.55 -7.47
N ASN A 195 -39.08 -45.10 -8.61
CA ASN A 195 -40.00 -43.96 -8.77
C ASN A 195 -39.39 -42.55 -8.61
N GLN A 196 -38.07 -42.42 -8.41
CA GLN A 196 -37.38 -41.13 -8.36
C GLN A 196 -36.73 -40.83 -9.72
N TYR A 197 -36.63 -39.54 -10.08
CA TYR A 197 -35.84 -39.10 -11.23
C TYR A 197 -34.37 -39.43 -11.00
N GLN A 198 -33.70 -39.94 -12.02
CA GLN A 198 -32.32 -40.43 -11.96
C GLN A 198 -31.66 -40.23 -13.33
N GLY A 199 -30.33 -40.17 -13.38
CA GLY A 199 -29.62 -40.10 -14.67
C GLY A 199 -29.92 -38.80 -15.41
N LYS A 200 -29.97 -38.82 -16.75
CA LYS A 200 -30.31 -37.64 -17.55
C LYS A 200 -31.83 -37.53 -17.79
N GLY A 201 -32.36 -36.32 -17.74
CA GLY A 201 -33.74 -36.04 -18.12
C GLY A 201 -34.08 -34.55 -18.21
N SER A 202 -35.31 -34.28 -18.65
CA SER A 202 -35.90 -32.95 -18.76
C SER A 202 -37.19 -32.92 -17.95
N LEU A 203 -37.32 -31.92 -17.07
CA LEU A 203 -38.47 -31.62 -16.22
C LEU A 203 -39.17 -30.37 -16.77
N TYR A 204 -40.49 -30.35 -16.72
CA TYR A 204 -41.32 -29.30 -17.31
C TYR A 204 -42.37 -28.77 -16.30
N PHE A 205 -42.69 -27.50 -16.44
CA PHE A 205 -43.86 -26.89 -15.82
C PHE A 205 -45.17 -27.41 -16.45
N GLU A 206 -46.31 -27.12 -15.82
CA GLU A 206 -47.62 -27.67 -16.23
C GLU A 206 -48.14 -27.12 -17.58
N ASP A 207 -47.53 -26.04 -18.08
CA ASP A 207 -47.74 -25.39 -19.38
C ASP A 207 -46.80 -25.92 -20.50
N GLU A 208 -46.01 -26.97 -20.21
CA GLU A 208 -44.95 -27.52 -21.09
C GLU A 208 -43.69 -26.65 -21.25
N THR A 209 -43.57 -25.54 -20.52
CA THR A 209 -42.31 -24.79 -20.44
C THR A 209 -41.24 -25.66 -19.75
N LEU A 210 -40.02 -25.70 -20.29
CA LEU A 210 -38.91 -26.45 -19.70
C LEU A 210 -38.56 -25.82 -18.33
N GLU A 211 -38.52 -26.63 -17.27
CA GLU A 211 -38.08 -26.21 -15.93
C GLU A 211 -36.58 -26.50 -15.76
N TYR A 212 -36.15 -27.70 -16.11
CA TYR A 212 -34.75 -28.13 -15.95
C TYR A 212 -34.38 -29.22 -16.97
N GLU A 213 -33.22 -29.10 -17.61
CA GLU A 213 -32.60 -30.18 -18.37
C GLU A 213 -31.22 -30.50 -17.80
N GLY A 214 -30.97 -31.77 -17.44
CA GLY A 214 -29.69 -32.14 -16.86
C GLY A 214 -29.69 -33.48 -16.14
N GLY A 215 -28.78 -33.61 -15.18
CA GLY A 215 -28.65 -34.81 -14.35
C GLY A 215 -29.58 -34.79 -13.12
N PHE A 216 -30.00 -35.98 -12.70
CA PHE A 216 -30.81 -36.22 -11.52
C PHE A 216 -30.19 -37.32 -10.65
N ALA A 217 -30.25 -37.12 -9.34
CA ALA A 217 -29.93 -38.13 -8.35
C ALA A 217 -30.98 -38.12 -7.23
N ALA A 218 -31.59 -39.28 -6.96
CA ALA A 218 -32.63 -39.45 -5.94
C ALA A 218 -33.79 -38.42 -6.02
N GLY A 219 -34.18 -38.04 -7.25
CA GLY A 219 -35.25 -37.08 -7.50
C GLY A 219 -34.86 -35.59 -7.41
N LYS A 220 -33.57 -35.26 -7.26
CA LYS A 220 -33.06 -33.88 -7.22
C LYS A 220 -32.07 -33.61 -8.35
N TYR A 221 -31.93 -32.34 -8.74
CA TYR A 221 -30.89 -31.89 -9.69
C TYR A 221 -29.49 -32.27 -9.20
N SER A 222 -28.66 -32.81 -10.10
CA SER A 222 -27.34 -33.37 -9.78
C SER A 222 -26.43 -33.42 -11.00
N GLY A 223 -25.16 -33.04 -10.86
CA GLY A 223 -24.24 -32.89 -12.00
C GLY A 223 -24.64 -31.71 -12.89
N SER A 224 -24.12 -31.67 -14.12
CA SER A 224 -24.37 -30.55 -15.04
C SER A 224 -25.84 -30.49 -15.50
N GLY A 225 -26.38 -29.28 -15.57
CA GLY A 225 -27.71 -29.00 -16.14
C GLY A 225 -28.01 -27.51 -16.26
N SER A 226 -29.16 -27.22 -16.87
CA SER A 226 -29.66 -25.88 -17.14
C SER A 226 -31.06 -25.74 -16.53
N LEU A 227 -31.26 -24.70 -15.72
CA LEU A 227 -32.48 -24.39 -14.97
C LEU A 227 -33.12 -23.12 -15.54
N TYR A 228 -34.44 -23.15 -15.73
CA TYR A 228 -35.21 -22.10 -16.39
C TYR A 228 -36.36 -21.62 -15.51
N ASP A 229 -36.84 -20.40 -15.77
CA ASP A 229 -38.08 -19.89 -15.18
C ASP A 229 -39.32 -20.30 -15.99
N LYS A 230 -40.50 -19.88 -15.53
CA LYS A 230 -41.80 -20.20 -16.14
C LYS A 230 -42.03 -19.50 -17.48
N ASP A 231 -41.24 -18.49 -17.80
CA ASP A 231 -41.27 -17.78 -19.08
C ASP A 231 -40.24 -18.37 -20.07
N GLY A 232 -39.48 -19.39 -19.64
CA GLY A 232 -38.43 -20.04 -20.42
C GLY A 232 -37.08 -19.32 -20.38
N THR A 233 -36.90 -18.33 -19.51
CA THR A 233 -35.61 -17.64 -19.34
C THR A 233 -34.65 -18.55 -18.58
N LEU A 234 -33.42 -18.70 -19.09
CA LEU A 234 -32.35 -19.40 -18.37
C LEU A 234 -32.03 -18.66 -17.06
N ILE A 235 -32.12 -19.35 -15.93
CA ILE A 235 -31.74 -18.85 -14.59
C ILE A 235 -30.30 -19.25 -14.28
N TYR A 236 -29.93 -20.50 -14.56
CA TYR A 236 -28.62 -21.04 -14.20
C TYR A 236 -28.20 -22.16 -15.15
N GLU A 237 -26.95 -22.13 -15.59
CA GLU A 237 -26.30 -23.23 -16.30
C GLU A 237 -25.02 -23.60 -15.56
N GLY A 238 -24.87 -24.86 -15.14
CA GLY A 238 -23.73 -25.26 -14.32
C GLY A 238 -23.94 -26.59 -13.61
N SER A 239 -23.17 -26.83 -12.56
CA SER A 239 -23.24 -28.09 -11.81
C SER A 239 -24.15 -28.01 -10.57
N PHE A 240 -24.84 -29.11 -10.29
CA PHE A 240 -25.76 -29.24 -9.18
C PHE A 240 -25.35 -30.34 -8.20
N GLU A 241 -25.58 -30.11 -6.90
CA GLU A 241 -25.46 -31.12 -5.87
C GLU A 241 -26.69 -31.07 -4.95
N ALA A 242 -27.38 -32.20 -4.82
CA ALA A 242 -28.57 -32.36 -3.98
C ALA A 242 -29.65 -31.26 -4.18
N GLY A 243 -29.80 -30.76 -5.41
CA GLY A 243 -30.76 -29.72 -5.79
C GLY A 243 -30.30 -28.27 -5.59
N ARG A 244 -28.99 -28.01 -5.37
CA ARG A 244 -28.41 -26.66 -5.23
C ARG A 244 -27.25 -26.45 -6.21
N TYR A 245 -26.97 -25.21 -6.56
CA TYR A 245 -25.79 -24.85 -7.36
C TYR A 245 -24.50 -25.24 -6.63
N SER A 246 -23.53 -25.76 -7.39
CA SER A 246 -22.28 -26.34 -6.87
C SER A 246 -21.22 -26.37 -7.97
N GLY A 247 -19.93 -26.24 -7.65
CA GLY A 247 -18.88 -26.21 -8.68
C GLY A 247 -19.07 -25.07 -9.67
N GLU A 248 -18.51 -25.18 -10.87
CA GLU A 248 -18.62 -24.12 -11.88
C GLU A 248 -20.04 -23.96 -12.43
N GLY A 249 -20.44 -22.70 -12.65
CA GLY A 249 -21.64 -22.34 -13.39
C GLY A 249 -21.80 -20.83 -13.62
N THR A 250 -22.85 -20.49 -14.35
CA THR A 250 -23.26 -19.13 -14.67
C THR A 250 -24.69 -18.90 -14.18
N LEU A 251 -24.87 -17.87 -13.36
CA LEU A 251 -26.14 -17.39 -12.85
C LEU A 251 -26.60 -16.19 -13.67
N TYR A 252 -27.86 -16.22 -14.10
CA TYR A 252 -28.51 -15.22 -14.93
C TYR A 252 -29.64 -14.53 -14.16
N GLY A 253 -29.88 -13.27 -14.49
CA GLY A 253 -30.97 -12.45 -13.97
C GLY A 253 -32.00 -12.09 -15.04
N GLU A 254 -32.72 -11.00 -14.81
CA GLU A 254 -33.73 -10.51 -15.76
C GLU A 254 -33.17 -10.39 -17.18
N LYS A 255 -33.98 -10.83 -18.15
CA LYS A 255 -33.67 -10.78 -19.59
C LYS A 255 -32.40 -11.54 -19.98
N GLY A 256 -31.95 -12.50 -19.16
CA GLY A 256 -30.76 -13.31 -19.43
C GLY A 256 -29.43 -12.57 -19.25
N MET A 257 -29.41 -11.45 -18.52
CA MET A 257 -28.14 -10.81 -18.15
C MET A 257 -27.40 -11.66 -17.13
N ILE A 258 -26.10 -11.91 -17.34
CA ILE A 258 -25.27 -12.61 -16.35
C ILE A 258 -25.22 -11.78 -15.06
N ILE A 259 -25.42 -12.45 -13.92
CA ILE A 259 -25.19 -11.93 -12.57
C ILE A 259 -23.84 -12.41 -12.06
N TYR A 260 -23.53 -13.69 -12.19
CA TYR A 260 -22.29 -14.29 -11.69
C TYR A 260 -21.81 -15.44 -12.58
N GLU A 261 -20.51 -15.60 -12.68
CA GLU A 261 -19.82 -16.66 -13.43
C GLU A 261 -18.63 -17.15 -12.58
N GLY A 262 -18.61 -18.43 -12.20
CA GLY A 262 -17.54 -18.99 -11.36
C GLY A 262 -18.01 -20.16 -10.50
N SER A 263 -17.26 -20.47 -9.42
CA SER A 263 -17.59 -21.60 -8.55
C SER A 263 -18.71 -21.29 -7.55
N PHE A 264 -19.44 -22.34 -7.16
CA PHE A 264 -20.53 -22.32 -6.17
C PHE A 264 -20.33 -23.41 -5.12
N VAL A 265 -20.76 -23.15 -3.88
CA VAL A 265 -20.95 -24.18 -2.85
C VAL A 265 -22.31 -24.00 -2.16
N LYS A 266 -23.15 -25.04 -2.21
CA LYS A 266 -24.49 -25.08 -1.59
C LYS A 266 -25.42 -23.93 -2.02
N GLY A 267 -25.22 -23.36 -3.21
CA GLY A 267 -25.97 -22.22 -3.74
C GLY A 267 -25.34 -20.84 -3.53
N LEU A 268 -24.21 -20.73 -2.81
CA LEU A 268 -23.48 -19.48 -2.58
C LEU A 268 -22.26 -19.39 -3.50
N TYR A 269 -21.83 -18.16 -3.84
CA TYR A 269 -20.57 -17.92 -4.56
C TYR A 269 -19.39 -18.33 -3.68
N GLU A 270 -18.42 -19.04 -4.25
CA GLU A 270 -17.27 -19.59 -3.55
C GLU A 270 -16.09 -19.68 -4.52
N GLY A 271 -14.85 -19.63 -4.05
CA GLY A 271 -13.70 -19.76 -4.94
C GLY A 271 -13.56 -18.58 -5.90
N GLN A 272 -13.11 -18.81 -7.12
CA GLN A 272 -12.89 -17.73 -8.10
C GLN A 272 -14.17 -17.45 -8.91
N GLY A 273 -14.47 -16.17 -9.13
CA GLY A 273 -15.62 -15.78 -9.95
C GLY A 273 -15.59 -14.33 -10.45
N THR A 274 -16.53 -14.02 -11.33
CA THR A 274 -16.83 -12.67 -11.80
C THR A 274 -18.27 -12.32 -11.43
N LEU A 275 -18.45 -11.21 -10.74
CA LEU A 275 -19.75 -10.61 -10.43
C LEU A 275 -20.07 -9.47 -11.41
N TYR A 276 -21.30 -9.47 -11.90
CA TYR A 276 -21.82 -8.53 -12.88
C TYR A 276 -23.04 -7.77 -12.33
N ARG A 277 -23.22 -6.52 -12.75
CA ARG A 277 -24.40 -5.69 -12.47
C ARG A 277 -24.76 -4.92 -13.74
N ASN A 278 -26.00 -5.08 -14.21
CA ASN A 278 -26.48 -4.49 -15.47
C ASN A 278 -25.55 -4.79 -16.67
N GLY A 279 -25.00 -6.01 -16.74
CA GLY A 279 -24.07 -6.46 -17.79
C GLY A 279 -22.63 -5.92 -17.69
N LYS A 280 -22.32 -5.03 -16.73
CA LYS A 280 -20.94 -4.60 -16.44
C LYS A 280 -20.33 -5.50 -15.36
N LYS A 281 -19.04 -5.79 -15.47
CA LYS A 281 -18.27 -6.38 -14.35
C LYS A 281 -18.24 -5.39 -13.20
N VAL A 282 -18.34 -5.90 -11.97
CA VAL A 282 -18.23 -5.13 -10.72
C VAL A 282 -17.09 -5.65 -9.87
N TYR A 283 -16.87 -6.97 -9.90
CA TYR A 283 -15.77 -7.62 -9.19
C TYR A 283 -15.30 -8.86 -9.95
N VAL A 284 -13.99 -9.12 -9.94
CA VAL A 284 -13.35 -10.35 -10.43
C VAL A 284 -12.34 -10.80 -9.37
N GLY A 285 -12.51 -11.98 -8.80
CA GLY A 285 -11.60 -12.46 -7.75
C GLY A 285 -12.18 -13.59 -6.93
N ALA A 286 -11.62 -13.79 -5.74
CA ALA A 286 -12.08 -14.81 -4.82
C ALA A 286 -13.33 -14.39 -4.02
N PHE A 287 -14.14 -15.39 -3.69
CA PHE A 287 -15.38 -15.32 -2.91
C PHE A 287 -15.37 -16.41 -1.83
N ALA A 288 -15.99 -16.11 -0.68
CA ALA A 288 -16.31 -17.09 0.34
C ALA A 288 -17.76 -16.88 0.81
N GLY A 289 -18.61 -17.90 0.76
CA GLY A 289 -19.98 -17.81 1.26
C GLY A 289 -20.87 -16.72 0.63
N GLY A 290 -20.56 -16.26 -0.59
CA GLY A 290 -21.30 -15.20 -1.30
C GLY A 290 -20.68 -13.81 -1.28
N ILE A 291 -19.66 -13.56 -0.46
CA ILE A 291 -18.98 -12.25 -0.35
C ILE A 291 -17.56 -12.27 -0.93
N PRO A 292 -17.07 -11.16 -1.51
CA PRO A 292 -15.66 -10.98 -1.88
C PRO A 292 -14.71 -11.27 -0.71
N GLN A 293 -13.69 -12.11 -0.94
CA GLN A 293 -12.74 -12.54 0.09
C GLN A 293 -11.41 -12.93 -0.55
N GLY A 294 -10.28 -12.42 -0.05
CA GLY A 294 -8.95 -12.66 -0.62
C GLY A 294 -8.67 -11.78 -1.85
N GLU A 295 -7.81 -12.24 -2.75
CA GLU A 295 -7.40 -11.44 -3.92
C GLU A 295 -8.53 -11.21 -4.92
N GLY A 296 -8.72 -9.95 -5.33
CA GLY A 296 -9.71 -9.56 -6.32
C GLY A 296 -9.48 -8.16 -6.92
N LYS A 297 -10.36 -7.80 -7.86
CA LYS A 297 -10.38 -6.51 -8.56
C LYS A 297 -11.80 -6.00 -8.64
N ALA A 298 -12.05 -4.78 -8.16
CA ALA A 298 -13.34 -4.10 -8.34
C ALA A 298 -13.31 -3.15 -9.55
N TYR A 299 -14.48 -2.98 -10.16
CA TYR A 299 -14.70 -2.20 -11.37
C TYR A 299 -15.89 -1.27 -11.16
N GLY A 300 -15.67 0.04 -11.24
CA GLY A 300 -16.75 1.03 -11.23
C GLY A 300 -17.26 1.35 -12.64
N ASN A 301 -17.80 2.56 -12.78
CA ASN A 301 -18.53 2.95 -13.99
C ASN A 301 -17.67 3.07 -15.25
N SER A 302 -16.36 3.29 -15.07
CA SER A 302 -15.33 3.46 -16.11
C SER A 302 -15.12 2.19 -16.95
N GLY A 303 -15.42 1.01 -16.41
CA GLY A 303 -15.07 -0.29 -16.98
C GLY A 303 -13.59 -0.66 -16.84
N ARG A 304 -12.77 0.20 -16.22
CA ARG A 304 -11.43 -0.14 -15.72
C ARG A 304 -11.56 -0.70 -14.30
N ALA A 305 -10.50 -1.35 -13.82
CA ALA A 305 -10.45 -1.74 -12.41
C ALA A 305 -10.07 -0.49 -11.61
N ASP A 306 -10.93 -0.12 -10.67
CA ASP A 306 -10.72 1.06 -9.82
C ASP A 306 -10.00 0.66 -8.52
N SER A 307 -10.02 -0.63 -8.12
CA SER A 307 -9.13 -1.18 -7.08
C SER A 307 -8.77 -2.65 -7.32
N TRP A 308 -7.60 -3.08 -6.85
CA TRP A 308 -7.16 -4.48 -6.89
C TRP A 308 -6.20 -4.84 -5.74
N GLY A 309 -6.42 -6.02 -5.15
CA GLY A 309 -5.67 -6.53 -3.99
C GLY A 309 -6.56 -7.37 -3.08
N THR A 310 -6.31 -7.32 -1.78
CA THR A 310 -6.94 -8.12 -0.73
C THR A 310 -8.29 -7.56 -0.31
N TYR A 311 -9.31 -8.43 -0.29
CA TYR A 311 -10.63 -8.19 0.27
C TYR A 311 -10.85 -9.04 1.53
N ALA A 312 -11.57 -8.52 2.52
CA ALA A 312 -12.06 -9.28 3.66
C ALA A 312 -13.48 -8.82 4.04
N ASP A 313 -14.34 -9.78 4.40
CA ASP A 313 -15.72 -9.53 4.79
C ASP A 313 -16.55 -8.72 3.75
N GLY A 314 -16.13 -8.76 2.48
CA GLY A 314 -16.71 -8.01 1.36
C GLY A 314 -16.11 -6.65 1.08
N GLU A 315 -15.22 -6.14 1.96
CA GLU A 315 -14.59 -4.83 1.86
C GLU A 315 -13.16 -4.92 1.31
N PHE A 316 -12.68 -3.83 0.69
CA PHE A 316 -11.32 -3.74 0.18
C PHE A 316 -10.37 -3.31 1.30
N VAL A 317 -9.44 -4.18 1.69
CA VAL A 317 -8.58 -3.98 2.85
C VAL A 317 -7.22 -3.42 2.47
N ALA A 318 -6.57 -3.98 1.45
CA ALA A 318 -5.25 -3.55 1.04
C ALA A 318 -4.96 -3.82 -0.43
N GLY A 319 -4.12 -3.00 -1.04
CA GLY A 319 -3.70 -3.15 -2.44
C GLY A 319 -3.64 -1.82 -3.15
N GLN A 320 -3.88 -1.82 -4.46
CA GLN A 320 -3.80 -0.63 -5.30
C GLN A 320 -5.18 -0.10 -5.65
N THR A 321 -5.34 1.22 -5.74
CA THR A 321 -6.62 1.87 -6.04
C THR A 321 -6.47 3.16 -6.85
N VAL A 322 -7.58 3.59 -7.47
CA VAL A 322 -7.79 4.92 -8.05
C VAL A 322 -9.06 5.49 -7.42
N LEU A 323 -8.91 6.48 -6.54
CA LEU A 323 -10.01 7.15 -5.86
C LEU A 323 -10.44 8.39 -6.64
N TYR A 324 -11.74 8.63 -6.67
CA TYR A 324 -12.38 9.74 -7.39
C TYR A 324 -13.27 10.56 -6.46
N ASP A 325 -13.37 11.87 -6.72
CA ASP A 325 -14.33 12.76 -6.03
C ASP A 325 -15.78 12.56 -6.54
N GLU A 326 -16.73 13.27 -5.94
CA GLU A 326 -18.15 13.24 -6.35
C GLU A 326 -18.38 13.69 -7.81
N ASN A 327 -17.44 14.42 -8.41
CA ASN A 327 -17.49 14.92 -9.78
C ASN A 327 -16.76 13.99 -10.78
N GLY A 328 -16.10 12.93 -10.30
CA GLY A 328 -15.30 12.00 -11.11
C GLY A 328 -13.88 12.47 -11.45
N LYS A 329 -13.35 13.48 -10.74
CA LYS A 329 -11.92 13.85 -10.77
C LYS A 329 -11.12 12.87 -9.90
N ILE A 330 -9.88 12.55 -10.27
CA ILE A 330 -9.01 11.71 -9.45
C ILE A 330 -8.60 12.49 -8.19
N GLN A 331 -8.64 11.82 -7.03
CA GLN A 331 -8.09 12.31 -5.76
C GLN A 331 -6.81 11.57 -5.37
N TYR A 332 -6.75 10.26 -5.59
CA TYR A 332 -5.58 9.45 -5.24
C TYR A 332 -5.40 8.29 -6.22
N ARG A 333 -4.14 7.90 -6.46
CA ARG A 333 -3.78 6.70 -7.21
C ARG A 333 -2.53 6.07 -6.61
N GLY A 334 -2.64 4.88 -6.05
CA GLY A 334 -1.50 4.23 -5.40
C GLY A 334 -1.91 3.08 -4.49
N GLU A 335 -1.01 2.71 -3.59
CA GLU A 335 -1.23 1.68 -2.58
C GLU A 335 -2.04 2.20 -1.38
N VAL A 336 -2.91 1.35 -0.85
CA VAL A 336 -3.70 1.61 0.36
C VAL A 336 -3.72 0.39 1.25
N SER A 337 -3.85 0.64 2.55
CA SER A 337 -3.96 -0.39 3.59
C SER A 337 -4.89 0.12 4.70
N ASN A 338 -5.92 -0.65 5.04
CA ASN A 338 -6.93 -0.32 6.04
C ASN A 338 -7.56 1.09 5.88
N GLY A 339 -7.75 1.54 4.63
CA GLY A 339 -8.31 2.85 4.30
C GLY A 339 -7.31 4.02 4.32
N GLN A 340 -6.05 3.79 4.68
CA GLN A 340 -4.96 4.77 4.63
C GLN A 340 -4.15 4.64 3.34
N TYR A 341 -3.52 5.73 2.88
CA TYR A 341 -2.52 5.66 1.80
C TYR A 341 -1.21 5.10 2.35
N GLU A 342 -0.60 4.20 1.60
CA GLU A 342 0.61 3.47 2.00
C GLU A 342 1.47 3.27 0.74
N GLY A 343 2.76 2.92 0.87
CA GLY A 343 3.59 2.55 -0.28
C GLY A 343 3.64 3.65 -1.36
N LYS A 344 3.72 3.27 -2.64
CA LYS A 344 3.84 4.27 -3.72
C LYS A 344 2.49 4.81 -4.18
N GLY A 345 2.39 6.13 -4.30
CA GLY A 345 1.18 6.77 -4.83
C GLY A 345 1.36 8.19 -5.36
N SER A 346 0.27 8.68 -5.94
CA SER A 346 0.09 10.03 -6.46
C SER A 346 -1.20 10.62 -5.88
N LEU A 347 -1.09 11.78 -5.24
CA LEU A 347 -2.19 12.51 -4.59
C LEU A 347 -2.54 13.76 -5.39
N TYR A 348 -3.84 14.01 -5.53
CA TYR A 348 -4.39 15.07 -6.36
C TYR A 348 -5.35 15.96 -5.56
N ALA A 349 -5.26 17.28 -5.75
CA ALA A 349 -6.25 18.24 -5.28
C ALA A 349 -6.99 18.81 -6.49
N ASP A 350 -8.32 18.73 -6.50
CA ASP A 350 -9.14 19.19 -7.63
C ASP A 350 -8.76 18.61 -9.02
N GLY A 351 -8.07 17.46 -9.03
CA GLY A 351 -7.57 16.79 -10.23
C GLY A 351 -6.15 17.21 -10.66
N GLU A 352 -5.53 18.17 -9.98
CA GLU A 352 -4.15 18.60 -10.17
C GLU A 352 -3.23 17.80 -9.23
N LEU A 353 -2.06 17.37 -9.73
CA LEU A 353 -1.10 16.57 -8.96
C LEU A 353 -0.46 17.45 -7.89
N ILE A 354 -0.59 17.08 -6.62
CA ILE A 354 0.05 17.80 -5.50
C ILE A 354 1.22 17.03 -4.89
N TYR A 355 1.25 15.70 -5.00
CA TYR A 355 2.36 14.89 -4.51
C TYR A 355 2.48 13.56 -5.28
N GLU A 356 3.70 13.13 -5.56
CA GLU A 356 4.02 11.78 -6.04
C GLU A 356 5.23 11.22 -5.27
N GLY A 357 5.07 10.07 -4.61
CA GLY A 357 6.11 9.55 -3.71
C GLY A 357 5.66 8.34 -2.89
N ASP A 358 6.41 8.06 -1.82
CA ASP A 358 6.07 7.03 -0.84
C ASP A 358 5.13 7.60 0.27
N PHE A 359 4.26 6.75 0.80
CA PHE A 359 3.28 7.07 1.84
C PHE A 359 3.39 6.10 3.01
N HIS A 360 3.14 6.59 4.22
CA HIS A 360 2.91 5.76 5.40
C HIS A 360 1.79 6.34 6.27
N GLU A 361 0.79 5.55 6.62
CA GLU A 361 -0.40 5.98 7.37
C GLU A 361 -1.11 7.24 6.79
N SER A 362 -1.05 7.43 5.47
CA SER A 362 -1.49 8.61 4.70
C SER A 362 -0.66 9.89 4.82
N LEU A 363 0.51 9.85 5.49
CA LEU A 363 1.51 10.91 5.48
C LEU A 363 2.53 10.68 4.36
N TYR A 364 3.20 11.75 3.90
CA TYR A 364 4.33 11.63 2.98
C TYR A 364 5.52 11.04 3.74
N GLU A 365 6.15 10.03 3.16
CA GLU A 365 7.26 9.26 3.76
C GLU A 365 8.28 8.96 2.65
N GLY A 366 9.47 8.48 2.99
CA GLY A 366 10.43 7.99 1.99
C GLY A 366 10.78 9.05 0.95
N SER A 367 10.90 8.68 -0.32
CA SER A 367 11.22 9.65 -1.39
C SER A 367 9.97 10.15 -2.09
N GLY A 368 9.88 11.46 -2.34
CA GLY A 368 8.76 12.06 -3.06
C GLY A 368 9.04 13.40 -3.72
N THR A 369 8.08 13.84 -4.53
CA THR A 369 8.02 15.18 -5.13
C THR A 369 6.69 15.83 -4.74
N LEU A 370 6.76 17.01 -4.15
CA LEU A 370 5.65 17.87 -3.74
C LEU A 370 5.52 19.01 -4.75
N TYR A 371 4.29 19.35 -5.13
CA TYR A 371 3.97 20.33 -6.16
C TYR A 371 3.12 21.48 -5.63
N GLU A 372 3.33 22.69 -6.16
CA GLU A 372 2.42 23.82 -6.02
C GLU A 372 1.89 24.20 -7.42
N GLY A 373 0.62 23.91 -7.69
CA GLY A 373 0.04 24.02 -9.02
C GLY A 373 0.70 23.08 -10.03
N THR A 374 1.45 23.65 -10.98
CA THR A 374 2.22 22.90 -11.99
C THR A 374 3.73 22.84 -11.71
N GLU A 375 4.20 23.51 -10.66
CA GLU A 375 5.61 23.65 -10.35
C GLU A 375 6.02 22.70 -9.22
N VAL A 376 7.27 22.24 -9.25
CA VAL A 376 7.83 21.48 -8.13
C VAL A 376 8.09 22.47 -7.00
N LEU A 377 7.62 22.14 -5.80
CA LEU A 377 7.93 22.87 -4.57
C LEU A 377 9.12 22.21 -3.85
N TYR A 378 9.12 20.88 -3.74
CA TYR A 378 10.20 20.12 -3.11
C TYR A 378 10.34 18.73 -3.73
N LYS A 379 11.59 18.25 -3.85
CA LYS A 379 11.93 16.91 -4.32
C LYS A 379 13.04 16.34 -3.45
N GLY A 380 12.72 15.32 -2.65
CA GLY A 380 13.65 14.81 -1.64
C GLY A 380 13.01 13.73 -0.79
N ASN A 381 13.49 13.56 0.44
CA ASN A 381 12.89 12.60 1.38
C ASN A 381 11.96 13.29 2.38
N PHE A 382 11.02 12.51 2.89
CA PHE A 382 10.01 12.92 3.85
C PHE A 382 10.00 11.97 5.04
N LEU A 383 9.71 12.53 6.22
CA LEU A 383 9.38 11.79 7.42
C LEU A 383 8.09 12.38 8.00
N GLY A 384 6.98 11.62 7.97
CA GLY A 384 5.70 12.07 8.49
C GLY A 384 5.15 13.38 7.88
N GLY A 385 5.47 13.67 6.61
CA GLY A 385 5.07 14.90 5.92
C GLY A 385 6.04 16.08 6.04
N ILE A 386 7.16 15.92 6.74
CA ILE A 386 8.20 16.96 6.94
C ILE A 386 9.40 16.63 6.05
N TYR A 387 10.08 17.65 5.50
CA TYR A 387 11.31 17.46 4.70
C TYR A 387 12.45 16.94 5.58
N GLU A 388 13.10 15.87 5.16
CA GLU A 388 14.11 15.16 5.95
C GLU A 388 15.19 14.57 5.02
N GLY A 389 16.45 14.50 5.47
CA GLY A 389 17.55 14.00 4.65
C GLY A 389 17.77 14.82 3.38
N LYS A 390 18.23 14.19 2.29
CA LYS A 390 18.59 14.93 1.07
C LYS A 390 17.36 15.41 0.29
N GLY A 391 17.39 16.64 -0.20
CA GLY A 391 16.37 17.19 -1.08
C GLY A 391 16.75 18.49 -1.80
N GLU A 392 15.92 18.83 -2.77
CA GLU A 392 15.91 20.06 -3.57
C GLU A 392 14.63 20.83 -3.21
N LEU A 393 14.76 22.09 -2.77
CA LEU A 393 13.65 23.00 -2.49
C LEU A 393 13.62 24.09 -3.55
N TYR A 394 12.43 24.39 -4.04
CA TYR A 394 12.17 25.35 -5.11
C TYR A 394 11.25 26.47 -4.63
N GLN A 395 11.38 27.64 -5.24
CA GLN A 395 10.50 28.79 -5.05
C GLN A 395 10.21 29.43 -6.41
N ASP A 396 8.94 29.64 -6.74
CA ASP A 396 8.48 30.20 -8.03
C ASP A 396 9.12 29.48 -9.25
N GLY A 397 9.25 28.14 -9.16
CA GLY A 397 9.87 27.27 -10.17
C GLY A 397 11.41 27.27 -10.23
N VAL A 398 12.08 28.12 -9.44
CA VAL A 398 13.55 28.26 -9.39
C VAL A 398 14.12 27.47 -8.20
N LEU A 399 15.29 26.85 -8.35
CA LEU A 399 15.97 26.18 -7.25
C LEU A 399 16.37 27.21 -6.18
N LEU A 400 15.94 26.99 -4.94
CA LEU A 400 16.25 27.82 -3.77
C LEU A 400 17.37 27.16 -2.93
N TYR A 401 17.30 25.85 -2.71
CA TYR A 401 18.26 25.12 -1.89
C TYR A 401 18.42 23.67 -2.36
N GLU A 402 19.65 23.17 -2.41
CA GLU A 402 19.96 21.74 -2.56
C GLU A 402 20.86 21.31 -1.40
N GLY A 403 20.46 20.29 -0.65
CA GLY A 403 21.23 19.87 0.54
C GLY A 403 20.51 18.86 1.42
N GLU A 404 20.90 18.83 2.69
CA GLU A 404 20.29 18.01 3.72
C GLU A 404 19.27 18.81 4.56
N PHE A 405 18.24 18.12 5.05
CA PHE A 405 17.14 18.66 5.82
C PHE A 405 16.96 17.87 7.12
N HIS A 406 16.57 18.56 8.18
CA HIS A 406 16.13 17.93 9.43
C HIS A 406 14.98 18.74 10.04
N ASP A 407 13.88 18.07 10.41
CA ASP A 407 12.66 18.74 10.93
C ASP A 407 12.14 19.88 10.00
N GLY A 408 12.41 19.79 8.69
CA GLY A 408 12.04 20.79 7.69
C GLY A 408 12.95 22.04 7.62
N LEU A 409 14.06 22.05 8.37
CA LEU A 409 15.09 23.08 8.32
C LEU A 409 16.32 22.59 7.52
N TYR A 410 17.10 23.51 6.97
CA TYR A 410 18.40 23.18 6.36
C TYR A 410 19.38 22.69 7.43
N GLU A 411 20.05 21.57 7.15
CA GLU A 411 20.96 20.85 8.07
C GLU A 411 22.09 20.21 7.24
N GLY A 412 23.21 19.84 7.85
CA GLY A 412 24.27 19.10 7.17
C GLY A 412 24.96 19.92 6.08
N ASN A 413 25.19 19.35 4.91
CA ASN A 413 25.84 20.08 3.79
C ASN A 413 24.79 20.51 2.77
N GLY A 414 24.89 21.75 2.28
CA GLY A 414 23.98 22.24 1.22
C GLY A 414 24.35 23.61 0.65
N SER A 415 23.79 23.90 -0.51
CA SER A 415 24.00 25.14 -1.25
C SER A 415 22.68 25.91 -1.38
N LEU A 416 22.72 27.22 -1.13
CA LEU A 416 21.59 28.14 -1.24
C LEU A 416 21.74 29.04 -2.48
N TYR A 417 20.63 29.31 -3.14
CA TYR A 417 20.56 30.04 -4.40
C TYR A 417 19.58 31.22 -4.32
N GLU A 418 19.90 32.31 -5.02
CA GLU A 418 19.00 33.44 -5.26
C GLU A 418 19.07 33.83 -6.75
N GLN A 419 17.93 33.89 -7.42
CA GLN A 419 17.82 34.19 -8.87
C GLN A 419 18.75 33.33 -9.74
N GLU A 420 18.77 32.01 -9.51
CA GLU A 420 19.64 31.01 -10.17
C GLU A 420 21.15 31.11 -9.82
N HIS A 421 21.60 32.13 -9.09
CA HIS A 421 22.99 32.24 -8.63
C HIS A 421 23.18 31.63 -7.25
N MET A 422 24.27 30.88 -7.04
CA MET A 422 24.65 30.39 -5.72
C MET A 422 25.08 31.56 -4.84
N ILE A 423 24.53 31.64 -3.62
CA ILE A 423 24.85 32.67 -2.61
C ILE A 423 25.55 32.09 -1.37
N TYR A 424 25.34 30.80 -1.08
CA TYR A 424 26.07 30.06 -0.05
C TYR A 424 26.34 28.62 -0.46
N ASP A 425 27.48 28.08 -0.05
CA ASP A 425 27.83 26.65 -0.15
C ASP A 425 28.61 26.23 1.10
N GLY A 426 28.10 25.28 1.88
CA GLY A 426 28.74 24.90 3.16
C GLY A 426 27.86 24.11 4.12
N GLU A 427 28.24 24.17 5.40
CA GLU A 427 27.58 23.48 6.50
C GLU A 427 26.41 24.28 7.13
N TRP A 428 25.36 23.55 7.48
CA TRP A 428 24.08 24.05 7.94
C TRP A 428 23.64 23.37 9.24
N LYS A 429 22.95 24.13 10.07
CA LYS A 429 22.35 23.64 11.30
C LYS A 429 21.14 24.46 11.68
N ALA A 430 20.00 23.80 11.88
CA ALA A 430 18.73 24.43 12.22
C ALA A 430 18.37 25.65 11.33
N GLY A 431 18.69 25.58 10.02
CA GLY A 431 18.38 26.62 9.05
C GLY A 431 19.38 27.79 8.99
N LYS A 432 20.58 27.65 9.56
CA LYS A 432 21.65 28.67 9.55
C LYS A 432 23.00 28.11 9.10
N TYR A 433 23.88 28.97 8.60
CA TYR A 433 25.30 28.66 8.38
C TYR A 433 25.98 28.32 9.73
N ASP A 434 26.57 27.13 9.85
CA ASP A 434 27.24 26.64 11.07
C ASP A 434 28.27 25.56 10.67
N GLY A 435 29.57 25.85 10.77
CA GLY A 435 30.65 25.01 10.24
C GLY A 435 31.44 25.69 9.11
N GLU A 436 32.11 24.93 8.24
CA GLU A 436 32.85 25.46 7.09
C GLU A 436 31.90 25.89 5.94
N GLY A 437 32.20 27.00 5.26
CA GLY A 437 31.40 27.42 4.11
C GLY A 437 31.92 28.63 3.33
N LYS A 438 31.19 28.96 2.27
CA LYS A 438 31.48 30.02 1.30
C LYS A 438 30.27 30.89 1.08
N ILE A 439 30.46 32.21 1.08
CA ILE A 439 29.45 33.18 0.64
C ILE A 439 29.88 33.77 -0.70
N TYR A 440 28.91 33.89 -1.60
CA TYR A 440 29.07 34.49 -2.91
C TYR A 440 28.22 35.74 -3.05
N GLN A 441 28.73 36.73 -3.78
CA GLN A 441 28.02 37.95 -4.17
C GLN A 441 28.30 38.21 -5.65
N ASP A 442 27.25 38.42 -6.44
CA ASP A 442 27.35 38.63 -7.91
C ASP A 442 28.22 37.56 -8.61
N GLU A 443 27.96 36.28 -8.28
CA GLU A 443 28.70 35.08 -8.71
C GLU A 443 30.18 34.98 -8.26
N LYS A 444 30.67 35.92 -7.45
CA LYS A 444 32.06 35.96 -6.98
C LYS A 444 32.18 35.61 -5.50
N LEU A 445 33.30 35.00 -5.11
CA LEU A 445 33.58 34.64 -3.72
C LEU A 445 33.74 35.93 -2.88
N LEU A 446 32.90 36.09 -1.86
CA LEU A 446 32.97 37.19 -0.89
C LEU A 446 33.69 36.75 0.40
N TYR A 447 33.48 35.50 0.83
CA TYR A 447 34.06 34.95 2.05
C TYR A 447 34.20 33.43 1.97
N GLU A 448 35.32 32.88 2.44
CA GLU A 448 35.54 31.45 2.68
C GLU A 448 36.06 31.30 4.11
N GLY A 449 35.43 30.45 4.93
CA GLY A 449 35.82 30.31 6.34
C GLY A 449 34.78 29.61 7.20
N THR A 450 34.82 29.87 8.49
CA THR A 450 33.98 29.22 9.51
C THR A 450 32.82 30.11 9.99
N PHE A 451 31.70 29.45 10.29
CA PHE A 451 30.44 30.08 10.72
C PHE A 451 29.92 29.49 12.02
N ALA A 452 29.23 30.32 12.81
CA ALA A 452 28.41 29.88 13.93
C ALA A 452 27.11 30.68 13.99
N GLU A 453 25.97 30.01 14.15
CA GLU A 453 24.65 30.65 14.29
C GLU A 453 24.30 31.67 13.16
N GLY A 454 24.84 31.47 11.95
CA GLY A 454 24.65 32.32 10.77
C GLY A 454 25.62 33.51 10.63
N MET A 455 26.59 33.65 11.52
CA MET A 455 27.61 34.72 11.51
C MET A 455 29.00 34.13 11.26
N LYS A 456 29.92 34.92 10.69
CA LYS A 456 31.34 34.54 10.57
C LYS A 456 31.96 34.45 11.96
N GLU A 457 32.52 33.29 12.31
CA GLU A 457 33.14 33.02 13.61
C GLU A 457 34.20 31.93 13.47
N GLY A 458 35.42 32.20 13.94
CA GLY A 458 36.60 31.37 13.70
C GLY A 458 37.48 31.94 12.57
N GLU A 459 38.32 31.09 11.96
CA GLU A 459 39.21 31.54 10.88
C GLU A 459 38.46 31.69 9.55
N GLY A 460 38.86 32.68 8.74
CA GLY A 460 38.39 32.84 7.37
C GLY A 460 39.11 33.93 6.59
N THR A 461 38.76 34.02 5.31
CA THR A 461 39.28 35.00 4.35
C THR A 461 38.12 35.77 3.74
N LEU A 462 38.18 37.11 3.82
CA LEU A 462 37.26 38.04 3.19
C LEU A 462 37.87 38.56 1.89
N TYR A 463 37.07 38.63 0.84
CA TYR A 463 37.46 39.10 -0.49
C TYR A 463 36.67 40.35 -0.89
N ASP A 464 37.24 41.16 -1.77
CA ASP A 464 36.53 42.24 -2.44
C ASP A 464 35.84 41.70 -3.72
N PRO A 465 34.53 41.87 -3.90
CA PRO A 465 33.82 41.33 -5.07
C PRO A 465 34.10 42.13 -6.37
N GLU A 466 34.60 43.35 -6.33
CA GLU A 466 34.97 44.08 -7.55
C GLU A 466 36.34 43.61 -8.06
N THR A 467 37.34 43.51 -7.17
CA THR A 467 38.75 43.21 -7.51
C THR A 467 39.18 41.76 -7.33
N GLU A 468 38.38 40.92 -6.67
CA GLU A 468 38.68 39.51 -6.30
C GLU A 468 39.96 39.34 -5.45
N SER A 469 40.41 40.43 -4.81
CA SER A 469 41.56 40.47 -3.91
C SER A 469 41.15 40.17 -2.48
N VAL A 470 42.08 39.63 -1.69
CA VAL A 470 41.89 39.46 -0.24
C VAL A 470 41.82 40.85 0.40
N VAL A 471 40.81 41.06 1.25
CA VAL A 471 40.63 42.23 2.12
C VAL A 471 41.17 41.91 3.52
N TYR A 472 40.87 40.72 4.03
CA TYR A 472 41.28 40.28 5.37
C TYR A 472 41.46 38.76 5.41
N GLU A 473 42.49 38.29 6.11
CA GLU A 473 42.73 36.88 6.41
C GLU A 473 43.00 36.74 7.92
N GLY A 474 42.22 35.92 8.63
CA GLY A 474 42.40 35.66 10.06
C GLY A 474 41.11 35.38 10.83
N SER A 475 41.14 35.64 12.14
CA SER A 475 40.09 35.31 13.09
C SER A 475 38.89 36.28 13.07
N PHE A 476 37.68 35.74 13.12
CA PHE A 476 36.40 36.45 13.20
C PHE A 476 35.62 36.10 14.47
N LEU A 477 34.85 37.05 14.97
CA LEU A 477 33.82 36.85 15.99
C LEU A 477 32.59 37.70 15.68
N LYS A 478 31.49 37.05 15.29
CA LYS A 478 30.21 37.70 14.95
C LYS A 478 30.35 38.76 13.88
N ASP A 479 30.86 38.33 12.72
CA ASP A 479 31.11 39.15 11.52
C ASP A 479 32.19 40.23 11.64
N LEU A 480 32.80 40.41 12.81
CA LEU A 480 33.88 41.37 13.07
C LEU A 480 35.24 40.67 13.12
N TYR A 481 36.30 41.34 12.67
CA TYR A 481 37.68 40.91 12.89
C TYR A 481 37.98 40.89 14.39
N ASP A 482 38.40 39.76 14.95
CA ASP A 482 38.60 39.58 16.40
C ASP A 482 39.59 38.42 16.63
N GLY A 483 40.72 38.70 17.28
CA GLY A 483 41.88 37.79 17.30
C GLY A 483 42.97 38.22 16.32
N THR A 484 43.79 37.29 15.83
CA THR A 484 44.92 37.60 14.95
C THR A 484 44.52 37.62 13.48
N GLY A 485 45.00 38.60 12.72
CA GLY A 485 44.80 38.61 11.26
C GLY A 485 45.67 39.61 10.51
N ILE A 486 45.53 39.58 9.18
CA ILE A 486 46.19 40.46 8.22
C ILE A 486 45.11 41.23 7.44
N LEU A 487 45.22 42.55 7.42
CA LEU A 487 44.37 43.45 6.65
C LEU A 487 45.12 43.94 5.41
N TYR A 488 44.44 43.94 4.27
CA TYR A 488 44.98 44.30 2.96
C TYR A 488 44.23 45.50 2.35
N ASP A 489 44.91 46.24 1.48
CA ASP A 489 44.30 47.19 0.54
C ASP A 489 43.73 46.40 -0.66
N PRO A 490 42.40 46.36 -0.87
CA PRO A 490 41.82 45.61 -1.98
C PRO A 490 42.28 46.13 -3.36
N ALA A 491 42.59 47.42 -3.50
CA ALA A 491 42.98 48.01 -4.78
C ALA A 491 44.46 47.71 -5.15
N ALA A 492 45.33 47.53 -4.15
CA ALA A 492 46.77 47.33 -4.34
C ALA A 492 47.26 45.91 -4.03
N GLY A 493 46.48 45.11 -3.28
CA GLY A 493 46.95 43.85 -2.67
C GLY A 493 48.02 44.07 -1.59
N ALA A 494 48.17 45.31 -1.12
CA ALA A 494 49.19 45.74 -0.18
C ALA A 494 48.78 45.37 1.25
N ILE A 495 49.70 44.84 2.07
CA ILE A 495 49.43 44.66 3.51
C ILE A 495 49.33 46.06 4.13
N LEU A 496 48.28 46.30 4.91
CA LEU A 496 48.07 47.50 5.71
C LEU A 496 48.44 47.26 7.17
N TYR A 497 48.01 46.12 7.72
CA TYR A 497 48.20 45.76 9.12
C TYR A 497 48.32 44.25 9.30
N GLU A 498 49.20 43.81 10.20
CA GLU A 498 49.33 42.44 10.70
C GLU A 498 49.33 42.48 12.23
N GLY A 499 48.36 41.86 12.90
CA GLY A 499 48.31 41.93 14.36
C GLY A 499 46.99 41.50 14.98
N ASN A 500 46.71 42.00 16.18
CA ASN A 500 45.52 41.68 16.96
C ASN A 500 44.39 42.67 16.69
N PHE A 501 43.18 42.13 16.54
CA PHE A 501 41.92 42.85 16.37
C PHE A 501 40.97 42.56 17.54
N SER A 502 40.12 43.52 17.84
CA SER A 502 39.03 43.42 18.81
C SER A 502 37.86 44.19 18.23
N LYS A 503 36.76 43.51 17.88
CA LYS A 503 35.56 44.12 17.27
C LYS A 503 35.85 44.98 16.03
N GLY A 504 36.75 44.52 15.15
CA GLY A 504 37.07 45.17 13.87
C GLY A 504 38.09 46.30 13.94
N ILE A 505 38.69 46.60 15.11
CA ILE A 505 39.73 47.62 15.28
C ILE A 505 41.02 47.04 15.88
N TYR A 506 42.16 47.64 15.56
CA TYR A 506 43.49 47.21 16.06
C TYR A 506 43.53 47.30 17.59
N ASP A 507 43.84 46.21 18.30
CA ASP A 507 43.81 46.14 19.76
C ASP A 507 44.75 45.04 20.26
N GLY A 508 45.83 45.41 20.94
CA GLY A 508 46.96 44.53 21.25
C GLY A 508 48.15 44.75 20.30
N ASP A 509 49.11 43.83 20.29
CA ASP A 509 50.35 43.99 19.51
C ASP A 509 50.11 43.83 18.01
N GLY A 510 50.78 44.65 17.19
CA GLY A 510 50.70 44.57 15.74
C GLY A 510 51.76 45.38 14.99
N ARG A 511 51.71 45.25 13.67
CA ARG A 511 52.57 45.92 12.68
C ARG A 511 51.71 46.67 11.67
N LEU A 512 52.05 47.92 11.40
CA LEU A 512 51.40 48.78 10.43
C LEU A 512 52.37 49.06 9.27
N TYR A 513 51.87 49.04 8.04
CA TYR A 513 52.66 49.16 6.82
C TYR A 513 52.19 50.34 5.96
N ASP A 514 53.11 50.96 5.24
CA ASP A 514 52.78 51.97 4.23
C ASP A 514 52.16 51.31 2.98
N PRO A 515 50.99 51.77 2.49
CA PRO A 515 50.29 51.14 1.38
C PRO A 515 51.02 51.24 0.04
N VAL A 516 51.97 52.18 -0.13
CA VAL A 516 52.67 52.42 -1.40
C VAL A 516 54.05 51.79 -1.41
N THR A 517 54.83 51.96 -0.35
CA THR A 517 56.21 51.46 -0.26
C THR A 517 56.29 50.05 0.31
N GLN A 518 55.23 49.57 0.98
CA GLN A 518 55.19 48.30 1.72
C GLN A 518 56.28 48.16 2.78
N ASN A 519 56.72 49.31 3.30
CA ASN A 519 57.65 49.38 4.41
C ASN A 519 56.86 49.38 5.72
N LEU A 520 57.36 48.68 6.73
CA LEU A 520 56.89 48.80 8.10
C LEU A 520 57.01 50.27 8.52
N ILE A 521 55.91 50.86 9.02
CA ILE A 521 55.89 52.23 9.57
C ILE A 521 55.72 52.23 11.10
N TYR A 522 55.16 51.17 11.68
CA TYR A 522 55.07 51.01 13.13
C TYR A 522 55.04 49.53 13.53
N GLU A 523 55.78 49.15 14.59
CA GLU A 523 55.54 47.91 15.35
C GLU A 523 55.36 48.24 16.84
N GLY A 524 54.33 47.71 17.48
CA GLY A 524 54.04 48.01 18.88
C GLY A 524 52.61 47.67 19.29
N THR A 525 52.23 48.11 20.49
CA THR A 525 50.90 47.86 21.02
C THR A 525 49.89 48.91 20.52
N PHE A 526 48.66 48.46 20.26
CA PHE A 526 47.50 49.28 19.94
C PHE A 526 46.45 49.17 21.04
N LEU A 527 45.69 50.24 21.25
CA LEU A 527 44.47 50.23 22.06
C LEU A 527 43.37 50.94 21.28
N ARG A 528 42.30 50.22 20.95
CA ARG A 528 41.12 50.75 20.22
C ARG A 528 41.47 51.52 18.93
N GLY A 529 42.38 50.97 18.12
CA GLY A 529 42.81 51.51 16.84
C GLY A 529 43.96 52.52 16.91
N LYS A 530 44.41 52.91 18.11
CA LYS A 530 45.47 53.91 18.32
C LYS A 530 46.75 53.29 18.87
N ARG A 531 47.89 53.88 18.56
CA ARG A 531 49.20 53.50 19.13
C ARG A 531 49.25 53.87 20.60
N GLU A 532 49.55 52.90 21.46
CA GLU A 532 49.49 53.01 22.93
C GLU A 532 50.58 52.12 23.54
N GLY A 533 51.18 52.51 24.67
CA GLY A 533 52.22 51.70 25.31
C GLY A 533 53.54 51.74 24.53
N SER A 534 54.32 50.66 24.54
CA SER A 534 55.64 50.62 23.89
C SER A 534 55.57 50.29 22.40
N GLY A 535 56.30 51.04 21.56
CA GLY A 535 56.41 50.77 20.14
C GLY A 535 57.63 51.40 19.47
N LYS A 536 57.77 51.11 18.18
CA LYS A 536 58.77 51.67 17.27
C LYS A 536 58.10 52.21 16.02
N GLU A 537 58.55 53.36 15.56
CA GLU A 537 58.07 54.05 14.36
C GLU A 537 59.22 54.17 13.36
N TYR A 538 58.90 54.03 12.07
CA TYR A 538 59.87 53.96 10.98
C TYR A 538 59.51 54.93 9.85
N ASP A 539 60.52 55.48 9.19
CA ASP A 539 60.34 56.30 7.99
C ASP A 539 59.88 55.43 6.80
N PRO A 540 58.75 55.79 6.15
CA PRO A 540 58.17 54.99 5.07
C PRO A 540 59.02 54.95 3.80
N GLU A 541 59.93 55.89 3.58
CA GLU A 541 60.82 55.92 2.40
C GLU A 541 62.15 55.19 2.68
N THR A 542 62.78 55.46 3.82
CA THR A 542 64.16 55.01 4.12
C THR A 542 64.25 53.75 4.95
N LYS A 543 63.15 53.32 5.61
CA LYS A 543 63.11 52.24 6.62
C LYS A 543 63.94 52.54 7.88
N ALA A 544 64.40 53.77 8.06
CA ALA A 544 65.09 54.15 9.29
C ALA A 544 64.11 54.12 10.47
N LEU A 545 64.55 53.59 11.60
CA LEU A 545 63.87 53.81 12.88
C LEU A 545 63.88 55.32 13.16
N VAL A 546 62.71 55.93 13.33
CA VAL A 546 62.56 57.36 13.67
C VAL A 546 62.15 57.59 15.12
N TYR A 547 61.53 56.60 15.76
CA TYR A 547 61.23 56.63 17.19
C TYR A 547 61.19 55.23 17.79
N GLU A 548 61.69 55.06 19.02
CA GLU A 548 61.48 53.88 19.88
C GLU A 548 61.17 54.37 21.30
N GLY A 549 60.00 54.02 21.84
CA GLY A 549 59.57 54.53 23.14
C GLY A 549 58.09 54.31 23.43
N GLY A 550 57.57 55.11 24.37
CA GLY A 550 56.16 55.10 24.75
C GLY A 550 55.25 55.94 23.84
N PHE A 551 54.02 55.46 23.67
CA PHE A 551 52.92 56.10 22.95
C PHE A 551 51.70 56.20 23.86
N ARG A 552 50.89 57.24 23.66
CA ARG A 552 49.54 57.35 24.20
C ARG A 552 48.65 58.06 23.21
N GLU A 553 47.52 57.47 22.83
CA GLU A 553 46.57 58.06 21.88
C GLU A 553 47.27 58.64 20.62
N ASP A 554 48.13 57.82 19.98
CA ASP A 554 48.93 58.14 18.79
C ASP A 554 50.09 59.14 18.93
N VAL A 555 50.32 59.75 20.10
CA VAL A 555 51.45 60.66 20.33
C VAL A 555 52.53 60.05 21.23
N HIS A 556 53.80 60.42 21.01
CA HIS A 556 54.92 60.01 21.86
C HIS A 556 54.71 60.48 23.32
N ASP A 557 54.75 59.56 24.28
CA ASP A 557 54.49 59.83 25.70
C ASP A 557 55.20 58.80 26.60
N GLY A 558 55.94 59.27 27.62
CA GLY A 558 56.83 58.41 28.40
C GLY A 558 58.27 58.48 27.92
N ASP A 559 59.11 57.52 28.31
CA ASP A 559 60.54 57.52 27.95
C ASP A 559 60.73 56.97 26.52
N GLY A 560 61.63 57.59 25.73
CA GLY A 560 61.88 57.19 24.35
C GLY A 560 63.14 57.81 23.73
N THR A 561 63.48 57.33 22.54
CA THR A 561 64.55 57.85 21.67
C THR A 561 63.97 58.20 20.31
N GLU A 562 64.24 59.42 19.84
CA GLU A 562 63.91 59.93 18.51
C GLU A 562 65.17 59.96 17.63
N TYR A 563 64.97 59.77 16.33
CA TYR A 563 66.00 59.75 15.30
C TYR A 563 65.52 60.52 14.06
N ASP A 564 66.46 61.03 13.27
CA ASP A 564 66.17 61.56 11.94
C ASP A 564 65.81 60.44 10.94
N LYS A 565 65.32 60.83 9.76
CA LYS A 565 64.98 59.89 8.68
C LYS A 565 66.14 59.06 8.11
N ASN A 566 67.37 59.26 8.58
CA ASN A 566 68.54 58.46 8.23
C ASN A 566 68.98 57.54 9.38
N GLY A 567 68.25 57.55 10.52
CA GLY A 567 68.56 56.78 11.73
C GLY A 567 69.60 57.45 12.64
N ALA A 568 69.89 58.75 12.46
CA ALA A 568 70.77 59.48 13.36
C ALA A 568 69.96 60.02 14.56
N LYS A 569 70.32 59.61 15.78
CA LYS A 569 69.64 60.00 17.02
C LYS A 569 69.53 61.54 17.13
N THR A 570 68.33 62.05 17.39
CA THR A 570 68.01 63.47 17.58
C THR A 570 67.71 63.79 19.04
N TYR A 571 67.00 62.91 19.75
CA TYR A 571 66.65 63.09 21.17
C TYR A 571 66.60 61.74 21.91
N GLU A 572 66.96 61.73 23.19
CA GLU A 572 66.77 60.60 24.11
C GLU A 572 66.33 61.15 25.47
N GLY A 573 65.17 60.73 25.96
CA GLY A 573 64.61 61.26 27.19
C GLY A 573 63.11 61.06 27.25
N ARG A 574 62.46 61.86 28.10
CA ARG A 574 61.02 61.75 28.34
C ARG A 574 60.20 62.66 27.43
N PHE A 575 59.05 62.14 27.03
CA PHE A 575 58.03 62.78 26.21
C PHE A 575 56.74 62.96 27.03
N GLN A 576 56.00 64.01 26.71
CA GLN A 576 54.65 64.24 27.21
C GLN A 576 53.82 64.89 26.11
N LEU A 577 52.78 64.20 25.63
CA LEU A 577 51.89 64.62 24.56
C LEU A 577 52.65 65.08 23.29
N GLY A 578 53.62 64.27 22.84
CA GLY A 578 54.44 64.53 21.67
C GLY A 578 55.52 65.61 21.85
N SER A 579 55.73 66.13 23.07
CA SER A 579 56.75 67.15 23.35
C SER A 579 57.83 66.64 24.31
N TYR A 580 59.09 67.01 24.08
CA TYR A 580 60.18 66.77 25.04
C TYR A 580 59.83 67.36 26.42
N SER A 581 59.92 66.56 27.49
CA SER A 581 59.46 66.91 28.83
C SER A 581 60.19 66.09 29.90
N GLY A 582 60.66 66.71 30.99
CA GLY A 582 61.51 66.05 31.99
C GLY A 582 62.95 65.87 31.51
N SER A 583 63.71 64.97 32.15
CA SER A 583 65.12 64.73 31.82
C SER A 583 65.31 64.21 30.38
N GLY A 584 66.25 64.78 29.64
CA GLY A 584 66.63 64.29 28.32
C GLY A 584 67.93 64.86 27.75
N VAL A 585 68.32 64.35 26.59
CA VAL A 585 69.52 64.68 25.81
C VAL A 585 69.11 64.96 24.36
N LEU A 586 69.48 66.12 23.84
CA LEU A 586 69.28 66.52 22.44
C LEU A 586 70.61 66.40 21.68
N TYR A 587 70.58 65.88 20.46
CA TYR A 587 71.74 65.57 19.63
C TYR A 587 71.72 66.31 18.28
N ASP A 588 72.91 66.61 17.78
CA ASP A 588 73.14 67.10 16.43
C ASP A 588 73.18 65.90 15.47
N ALA A 589 72.15 65.73 14.64
CA ALA A 589 72.01 64.57 13.75
C ALA A 589 73.19 64.40 12.76
N ALA A 590 73.87 65.48 12.38
CA ALA A 590 74.99 65.43 11.43
C ALA A 590 76.32 65.01 12.07
N THR A 591 76.51 65.22 13.38
CA THR A 591 77.78 64.99 14.07
C THR A 591 77.70 64.06 15.28
N GLY A 592 76.49 63.68 15.71
CA GLY A 592 76.24 62.86 16.91
C GLY A 592 76.59 63.56 18.23
N LYS A 593 76.85 64.87 18.21
CA LYS A 593 77.23 65.64 19.41
C LYS A 593 75.98 66.03 20.22
N VAL A 594 76.10 65.99 21.54
CA VAL A 594 75.08 66.56 22.43
C VAL A 594 75.00 68.08 22.22
N LEU A 595 73.81 68.56 21.84
CA LEU A 595 73.45 69.97 21.71
C LEU A 595 72.95 70.54 23.05
N ALA A 596 72.16 69.75 23.78
CA ALA A 596 71.60 70.12 25.08
C ALA A 596 71.38 68.86 25.93
N GLU A 597 71.51 68.99 27.24
CA GLU A 597 71.16 67.94 28.22
C GLU A 597 70.62 68.62 29.48
N GLY A 598 69.54 68.12 30.06
CA GLY A 598 68.88 68.71 31.23
C GLY A 598 67.37 68.42 31.29
N GLU A 599 66.62 69.25 32.03
CA GLU A 599 65.15 69.15 32.09
C GLU A 599 64.49 69.97 30.97
N PHE A 600 63.60 69.33 30.22
CA PHE A 600 62.78 69.94 29.18
C PHE A 600 61.34 70.16 29.66
N ARG A 601 60.62 71.08 29.03
CA ARG A 601 59.16 71.21 29.16
C ARG A 601 58.61 71.80 27.86
N ASN A 602 57.61 71.15 27.28
CA ASN A 602 56.98 71.56 26.03
C ASN A 602 58.02 71.79 24.90
N GLY A 603 59.02 70.92 24.79
CA GLY A 603 60.09 71.03 23.78
C GLY A 603 61.25 71.97 24.13
N VAL A 604 61.15 72.77 25.20
CA VAL A 604 62.17 73.77 25.57
C VAL A 604 63.00 73.29 26.76
N LEU A 605 64.33 73.37 26.66
CA LEU A 605 65.24 73.16 27.79
C LEU A 605 65.04 74.25 28.85
N LEU A 606 64.60 73.87 30.05
CA LEU A 606 64.37 74.80 31.16
C LEU A 606 65.59 74.92 32.07
N THR A 607 66.22 73.81 32.43
CA THR A 607 67.41 73.79 33.29
C THR A 607 68.47 72.86 32.68
N PRO A 608 69.61 73.39 32.21
CA PRO A 608 70.71 72.56 31.74
C PRO A 608 71.27 71.67 32.86
N LYS A 609 71.78 70.50 32.50
CA LYS A 609 72.42 69.55 33.43
C LYS A 609 73.53 70.18 34.28
N ALA A 610 74.29 71.12 33.72
CA ALA A 610 75.31 71.87 34.46
C ALA A 610 74.74 72.64 35.66
N GLU A 611 73.50 73.12 35.60
CA GLU A 611 72.81 73.78 36.73
C GLU A 611 72.18 72.76 37.69
N LEU A 612 71.64 71.65 37.18
CA LEU A 612 71.09 70.54 37.98
C LEU A 612 72.18 69.84 38.82
N ASP A 613 73.38 69.65 38.26
CA ASP A 613 74.52 69.07 38.95
C ASP A 613 75.12 70.05 39.98
N ALA A 614 75.08 71.36 39.71
CA ALA A 614 75.45 72.39 40.68
C ALA A 614 74.44 72.47 41.85
N ALA A 615 73.14 72.35 41.58
CA ALA A 615 72.09 72.35 42.61
C ALA A 615 72.14 71.12 43.55
N LYS A 616 72.70 69.99 43.08
CA LYS A 616 72.90 68.77 43.90
C LYS A 616 74.11 68.84 44.85
N ASN A 617 75.00 69.82 44.70
CA ASN A 617 76.16 70.04 45.56
C ASN A 617 76.27 71.52 45.99
N PRO A 618 75.52 71.95 47.02
CA PRO A 618 75.65 73.30 47.55
C PRO A 618 76.96 73.45 48.34
N THR A 619 77.99 74.05 47.74
CA THR A 619 79.18 74.52 48.45
C THR A 619 78.83 75.76 49.27
N GLU A 620 78.64 75.61 50.58
CA GLU A 620 78.64 76.76 51.51
C GLU A 620 80.05 77.35 51.70
N PRO A 621 80.16 78.65 52.06
CA PRO A 621 81.41 79.41 51.92
C PRO A 621 82.18 79.60 53.24
N GLU A 622 83.51 79.80 53.15
CA GLU A 622 84.33 80.34 54.25
C GLU A 622 84.91 81.72 53.94
N THR A 623 84.35 82.76 54.58
CA THR A 623 85.06 83.91 55.20
C THR A 623 85.91 84.86 54.32
N ALA A 624 86.10 86.15 54.66
CA ALA A 624 85.34 87.12 55.44
C ALA A 624 85.99 88.51 55.23
N ALA A 625 85.21 89.58 55.04
CA ALA A 625 85.68 90.95 55.21
C ALA A 625 84.52 91.90 55.57
N LYS A 626 84.75 92.72 56.60
CA LYS A 626 83.78 93.60 57.28
C LYS A 626 83.55 94.93 56.54
N GLU A 627 82.26 95.33 56.51
CA GLU A 627 81.68 96.64 56.91
C GLU A 627 82.13 97.98 56.26
N PRO A 628 81.33 99.08 56.37
CA PRO A 628 79.94 99.22 56.85
C PRO A 628 78.98 100.04 55.93
N GLU A 629 77.67 99.98 56.24
CA GLU A 629 76.60 101.04 56.20
C GLU A 629 76.48 101.99 54.96
N THR A 630 75.29 102.33 54.42
CA THR A 630 74.07 102.87 55.07
C THR A 630 72.78 102.72 54.23
N GLU A 631 71.63 102.66 54.93
CA GLU A 631 70.28 103.17 54.62
C GLU A 631 69.79 103.42 53.16
N THR A 632 68.63 102.84 52.82
CA THR A 632 67.34 103.59 52.75
C THR A 632 66.12 102.64 52.69
N ALA A 633 64.92 103.16 52.95
CA ALA A 633 63.73 102.39 53.34
C ALA A 633 62.51 102.60 52.41
N ALA A 634 61.39 101.97 52.82
CA ALA A 634 60.01 102.11 52.29
C ALA A 634 59.68 101.32 51.00
N ALA A 635 58.48 100.74 50.84
CA ALA A 635 57.40 100.40 51.78
C ALA A 635 56.41 99.41 51.10
N GLU A 636 55.53 98.78 51.89
CA GLU A 636 54.09 98.49 51.65
C GLU A 636 53.61 97.88 50.28
N SER A 637 52.62 96.98 50.20
CA SER A 637 51.72 96.38 51.20
C SER A 637 51.02 95.11 50.64
N GLU A 638 50.42 94.33 51.55
CA GLU A 638 49.08 93.68 51.50
C GLU A 638 48.26 93.65 50.18
N SER A 639 47.40 92.65 49.90
CA SER A 639 46.99 91.45 50.66
C SER A 639 46.05 90.56 49.83
N ALA A 640 46.10 89.25 50.10
CA ALA A 640 44.97 88.29 50.24
C ALA A 640 43.91 88.09 49.10
N PRO A 641 43.22 86.93 49.07
CA PRO A 641 42.51 86.45 47.88
C PRO A 641 40.98 86.41 48.02
N GLU A 642 40.28 86.03 46.95
CA GLU A 642 38.88 85.61 47.02
C GLU A 642 38.63 84.24 46.37
N THR A 643 37.80 83.45 47.06
CA THR A 643 37.23 82.16 46.69
C THR A 643 35.83 82.33 46.11
N ALA A 644 35.33 81.36 45.33
CA ALA A 644 33.95 80.80 45.34
C ALA A 644 33.67 80.09 43.99
N ALA A 645 33.21 78.82 43.98
CA ALA A 645 31.80 78.39 43.86
C ALA A 645 31.27 78.42 42.40
N GLU A 646 30.30 77.61 41.95
CA GLU A 646 29.69 76.33 42.37
C GLU A 646 28.72 75.91 41.23
N ALA A 647 28.20 74.66 41.26
CA ALA A 647 27.13 74.12 40.39
C ALA A 647 27.49 73.91 38.89
N GLY A 648 26.84 73.01 38.15
CA GLY A 648 25.86 71.98 38.55
C GLY A 648 24.90 71.56 37.42
N ASN A 649 24.39 70.33 37.51
CA ASN A 649 23.18 69.79 36.86
C ASN A 649 23.16 69.40 35.34
N THR A 650 23.02 68.09 35.11
CA THR A 650 21.97 67.38 34.32
C THR A 650 21.51 67.82 32.91
N ALA A 651 21.62 66.89 31.95
CA ALA A 651 20.57 66.36 31.04
C ALA A 651 21.13 65.07 30.38
N LYS A 652 20.43 63.97 30.05
CA LYS A 652 19.30 63.78 29.11
C LYS A 652 19.61 64.32 27.70
N GLU A 653 19.33 63.65 26.59
CA GLU A 653 18.44 62.52 26.27
C GLU A 653 18.79 61.98 24.86
N ASN A 654 18.44 60.73 24.51
CA ASN A 654 18.22 60.18 23.13
C ASN A 654 19.33 60.41 22.06
N GLU A 655 19.42 59.78 20.89
CA GLU A 655 18.81 58.64 20.17
C GLU A 655 19.96 58.08 19.27
N THR A 656 19.90 56.94 18.57
CA THR A 656 18.82 56.03 18.15
C THR A 656 19.35 54.58 18.16
N ALA A 657 18.56 53.60 17.70
CA ALA A 657 19.07 52.31 17.20
C ALA A 657 18.51 52.07 15.79
N ALA A 658 19.34 51.58 14.86
CA ALA A 658 18.91 51.24 13.50
C ALA A 658 18.67 49.72 13.40
N GLU A 659 17.58 49.35 12.75
CA GLU A 659 17.12 47.95 12.61
C GLU A 659 17.90 47.21 11.52
N SER A 660 18.33 45.98 11.79
CA SER A 660 18.83 45.06 10.78
C SER A 660 17.67 44.21 10.23
N THR A 661 17.50 44.21 8.91
CA THR A 661 16.46 43.45 8.22
C THR A 661 16.81 41.96 8.16
N ALA A 662 16.21 41.16 9.05
CA ALA A 662 16.22 39.71 8.94
C ALA A 662 15.24 39.25 7.84
N ALA A 663 15.68 38.34 6.96
CA ALA A 663 14.82 37.73 5.95
C ALA A 663 13.72 36.89 6.62
N GLN A 664 12.47 37.24 6.34
CA GLN A 664 11.31 36.64 7.00
C GLN A 664 10.79 35.44 6.19
N ILE A 665 11.27 34.24 6.52
CA ILE A 665 10.79 32.98 5.93
C ILE A 665 9.26 32.89 6.12
N PRO A 666 8.46 32.63 5.06
CA PRO A 666 7.00 32.59 5.13
C PRO A 666 6.52 31.30 5.80
N GLY A 667 6.60 31.27 7.13
CA GLY A 667 6.05 30.18 7.93
C GLY A 667 4.52 30.15 7.93
N ARG A 668 3.98 28.94 7.71
CA ARG A 668 2.89 28.36 8.52
C ARG A 668 1.45 28.78 8.20
N THR A 669 0.94 28.38 7.05
CA THR A 669 -0.49 28.00 6.94
C THR A 669 -0.72 26.65 7.60
N LYS A 670 -1.33 26.64 8.78
CA LYS A 670 -1.97 25.42 9.32
C LYS A 670 -3.10 25.00 8.38
N ARG A 671 -2.84 24.12 7.41
CA ARG A 671 -3.87 23.23 6.88
C ARG A 671 -4.09 22.13 7.91
N THR A 672 -5.20 22.23 8.62
CA THR A 672 -5.73 21.15 9.46
C THR A 672 -5.83 19.88 8.63
N GLY A 673 -5.26 18.77 9.11
CA GLY A 673 -5.43 17.48 8.48
C GLY A 673 -6.91 17.14 8.37
N ILE A 674 -7.38 16.91 7.15
CA ILE A 674 -8.71 16.37 6.87
C ILE A 674 -8.53 14.87 6.67
N GLY A 675 -8.55 14.12 7.77
CA GLY A 675 -8.86 12.69 7.69
C GLY A 675 -10.35 12.54 7.39
N PRO A 676 -10.76 11.70 6.42
CA PRO A 676 -12.17 11.40 6.22
C PRO A 676 -12.69 10.56 7.39
N GLY A 677 -13.44 11.20 8.28
CA GLY A 677 -14.19 10.50 9.32
C GLY A 677 -15.38 9.76 8.70
N TYR A 678 -15.39 8.43 8.83
CA TYR A 678 -16.55 7.61 8.50
C TYR A 678 -17.56 7.62 9.67
N GLU A 679 -18.71 8.28 9.47
CA GLU A 679 -19.94 8.08 10.25
C GLU A 679 -21.13 7.90 9.28
N ASP A 680 -21.42 6.63 8.93
CA ASP A 680 -22.77 5.99 8.83
C ASP A 680 -22.72 4.66 8.04
#